data_AF-A0A353G361-F1
#
_entry.id   AF-A0A353G361-F1
#
_cell.length_a   1.000
_cell.length_b   1.000
_cell.length_c   1.000
_cell.angle_alpha   90.00
_cell.angle_beta   90.00
_cell.angle_gamma   90.00
#
_symmetry.space_group_name_H-M   'P 1'
#
loop_
_entity.id
_entity.type
_entity.pdbx_description
1 polymer ?
#
loop_
_entity_poly.entity_id
_entity_poly.type
_entity_poly.pdbx_seq_one_letter_code
_entity_poly.pdbx_strand_id
1 'polypeptide(L)'
;MSKLVSFSHNMEDVILWRALKDVRHGFYVDVGAAWPDENSTTKVFYDAGWNGLNIEPNPKCFQSLSHERSRDINLNCAVGETSGLKDVSIFNYADGPSKADAQNTSFGAPKQSGIQHSTKTESLKTIWEQNVPEGRDVHFLKIDVNGNEEDVILGHDWSNFRPWIVLVASHEAGDAHDVVDATQEHLKKHAYKPVYFDGINRFYLAEERRDMEYVFRTPPNVRDNFMFSRENNTSLELKKVSAELKKLSFAKREAVILREMLDKANQNILATAPTRERNNFSIFRKFNPERIIRKAIRKRFPKQHTVKHSAVSASSVEIRLDDVIVNFSTDALKDERGVGRVAKEQLRELMKRQNTNIAADSAVNDLPVIHFFPSIHWCPSVLPPHSVVMIHDVIPLILSDVFPEHIVDEWIWKFAAIARNAESIVTVSESSAADISSTLSIPRDKIFVVHNGVDIAHWQSDVPSQIDTPAEPYFVCIGSRDYHKNLDVLFNAICLPEAQHCKLLVVGSGFKKNDTGLQPEIKERVQFLGRLSDHDLAHVLENAAALLFPSRYEGFGLPPLEAGLLGVPTISSSRPAMTEVLTQGVTFCDPDNPLEWALAMRNILAIGKNIHERELLKAHIAENFNWEKSIDQLIKAMHNVHN
;
A
#
# COMPACT_ATOMS: atom_id res chain seq x y z
N MET A 1 -2.37 -32.39 -14.65
CA MET A 1 -1.94 -31.59 -15.82
C MET A 1 -1.67 -30.18 -15.34
N SER A 2 -0.60 -29.54 -15.80
CA SER A 2 -0.37 -28.11 -15.53
C SER A 2 -1.53 -27.29 -16.10
N LYS A 3 -1.93 -26.23 -15.38
CA LYS A 3 -2.91 -25.27 -15.93
C LYS A 3 -2.33 -24.57 -17.15
N LEU A 4 -3.17 -24.29 -18.14
CA LEU A 4 -2.83 -23.38 -19.24
C LEU A 4 -2.64 -21.97 -18.66
N VAL A 5 -1.61 -21.24 -19.07
CA VAL A 5 -1.43 -19.85 -18.67
C VAL A 5 -1.90 -18.97 -19.82
N SER A 6 -2.98 -18.22 -19.63
CA SER A 6 -3.53 -17.29 -20.62
C SER A 6 -2.88 -15.92 -20.49
N PHE A 7 -2.50 -15.33 -21.62
CA PHE A 7 -1.90 -14.00 -21.75
C PHE A 7 -2.82 -13.01 -22.46
N SER A 8 -3.89 -13.49 -23.10
CA SER A 8 -4.87 -12.67 -23.80
C SER A 8 -5.76 -11.84 -22.86
N HIS A 9 -6.36 -10.79 -23.40
CA HIS A 9 -7.23 -9.88 -22.62
C HIS A 9 -8.60 -10.49 -22.35
N ASN A 10 -9.20 -11.16 -23.34
CA ASN A 10 -10.56 -11.67 -23.28
C ASN A 10 -10.63 -13.19 -23.53
N MET A 11 -9.59 -13.92 -23.09
CA MET A 11 -9.49 -15.39 -23.17
C MET A 11 -9.52 -15.95 -24.60
N GLU A 12 -9.13 -15.17 -25.61
CA GLU A 12 -9.07 -15.60 -27.00
C GLU A 12 -8.12 -16.78 -27.18
N ASP A 13 -6.96 -16.70 -26.52
CA ASP A 13 -5.94 -17.74 -26.52
C ASP A 13 -6.44 -19.04 -25.88
N VAL A 14 -7.35 -18.97 -24.89
CA VAL A 14 -7.98 -20.16 -24.28
C VAL A 14 -8.90 -20.87 -25.26
N ILE A 15 -9.71 -20.13 -26.02
CA ILE A 15 -10.61 -20.70 -27.04
C ILE A 15 -9.80 -21.32 -28.16
N LEU A 16 -8.79 -20.59 -28.66
CA LEU A 16 -7.90 -21.10 -29.69
C LEU A 16 -7.15 -22.34 -29.21
N TRP A 17 -6.67 -22.34 -27.96
CA TRP A 17 -5.98 -23.49 -27.38
C TRP A 17 -6.92 -24.70 -27.30
N ARG A 18 -8.20 -24.48 -26.97
CA ARG A 18 -9.23 -25.55 -26.99
C ARG A 18 -9.34 -26.20 -28.37
N ALA A 19 -9.29 -25.42 -29.45
CA ALA A 19 -9.33 -25.92 -30.84
C ALA A 19 -8.01 -26.58 -31.27
N LEU A 20 -6.87 -26.00 -30.88
CA LEU A 20 -5.61 -26.20 -31.60
C LEU A 20 -4.51 -26.88 -30.79
N LYS A 21 -4.68 -27.14 -29.48
CA LYS A 21 -3.64 -27.73 -28.62
C LYS A 21 -3.02 -29.04 -29.12
N ASP A 22 -3.75 -29.81 -29.94
CA ASP A 22 -3.29 -31.10 -30.46
C ASP A 22 -2.45 -30.95 -31.75
N VAL A 23 -2.42 -29.76 -32.34
CA VAL A 23 -1.55 -29.42 -33.46
C VAL A 23 -0.12 -29.20 -32.95
N ARG A 24 0.82 -29.96 -33.51
CA ARG A 24 2.25 -29.82 -33.22
C ARG A 24 2.89 -28.86 -34.20
N HIS A 25 3.70 -27.93 -33.70
CA HIS A 25 4.41 -26.95 -34.51
C HIS A 25 3.46 -26.21 -35.46
N GLY A 26 2.37 -25.66 -34.94
CA GLY A 26 1.46 -24.86 -35.75
C GLY A 26 2.08 -23.51 -36.14
N PHE A 27 1.34 -22.75 -36.95
CA PHE A 27 1.74 -21.43 -37.43
C PHE A 27 0.58 -20.45 -37.30
N TYR A 28 0.85 -19.27 -36.74
CA TYR A 28 -0.13 -18.18 -36.60
C TYR A 28 0.33 -16.93 -37.34
N VAL A 29 -0.64 -16.07 -37.66
CA VAL A 29 -0.39 -14.71 -38.15
C VAL A 29 -1.13 -13.75 -37.20
N ASP A 30 -0.42 -12.72 -36.73
CA ASP A 30 -0.91 -11.75 -35.76
C ASP A 30 -0.71 -10.33 -36.31
N VAL A 31 -1.79 -9.70 -36.77
CA VAL A 31 -1.81 -8.36 -37.35
C VAL A 31 -2.23 -7.38 -36.25
N GLY A 32 -1.32 -6.51 -35.82
CA GLY A 32 -1.48 -5.70 -34.61
C GLY A 32 -1.02 -6.45 -33.35
N ALA A 33 0.12 -7.15 -33.46
CA ALA A 33 0.59 -8.09 -32.43
C ALA A 33 0.92 -7.45 -31.06
N ALA A 34 1.16 -6.14 -31.01
CA ALA A 34 1.46 -5.38 -29.80
C ALA A 34 2.59 -5.99 -28.95
N TRP A 35 2.38 -6.15 -27.63
CA TRP A 35 3.41 -6.62 -26.70
C TRP A 35 3.58 -8.15 -26.75
N PRO A 36 4.80 -8.69 -26.59
CA PRO A 36 5.08 -10.11 -26.73
C PRO A 36 4.43 -10.99 -25.65
N ASP A 37 4.10 -10.47 -24.48
CA ASP A 37 3.60 -11.25 -23.34
C ASP A 37 2.43 -10.59 -22.59
N GLU A 38 2.01 -9.38 -22.97
CA GLU A 38 0.88 -8.67 -22.37
C GLU A 38 -0.28 -8.57 -23.36
N ASN A 39 -1.47 -9.02 -22.95
CA ASN A 39 -2.65 -9.13 -23.81
C ASN A 39 -2.39 -9.93 -25.11
N SER A 40 -1.36 -10.76 -25.14
CA SER A 40 -0.92 -11.50 -26.33
C SER A 40 -1.77 -12.75 -26.55
N THR A 41 -2.45 -12.83 -27.69
CA THR A 41 -3.23 -14.03 -28.08
C THR A 41 -2.31 -15.19 -28.51
N THR A 42 -1.07 -14.89 -28.91
CA THR A 42 -0.14 -15.87 -29.51
C THR A 42 0.87 -16.46 -28.52
N LYS A 43 1.07 -15.86 -27.35
CA LYS A 43 2.11 -16.27 -26.38
C LYS A 43 2.00 -17.71 -25.93
N VAL A 44 0.77 -18.17 -25.70
CA VAL A 44 0.47 -19.55 -25.33
C VAL A 44 1.02 -20.54 -26.35
N PHE A 45 0.82 -20.25 -27.64
CA PHE A 45 1.25 -21.11 -28.74
C PHE A 45 2.77 -21.08 -28.90
N TYR A 46 3.36 -19.89 -28.81
CA TYR A 46 4.80 -19.75 -28.86
C TYR A 46 5.48 -20.55 -27.75
N ASP A 47 5.00 -20.45 -26.51
CA ASP A 47 5.53 -21.23 -25.37
C ASP A 47 5.35 -22.74 -25.57
N ALA A 48 4.33 -23.15 -26.32
CA ALA A 48 4.12 -24.53 -26.74
C ALA A 48 5.00 -24.98 -27.93
N GLY A 49 5.93 -24.13 -28.38
CA GLY A 49 6.89 -24.45 -29.44
C GLY A 49 6.36 -24.19 -30.86
N TRP A 50 5.28 -23.42 -31.00
CA TRP A 50 4.87 -22.87 -32.28
C TRP A 50 5.77 -21.70 -32.67
N ASN A 51 5.62 -21.27 -33.92
CA ASN A 51 6.15 -20.03 -34.44
C ASN A 51 5.09 -19.35 -35.31
N GLY A 52 5.27 -18.08 -35.61
CA GLY A 52 4.34 -17.36 -36.46
C GLY A 52 4.92 -16.10 -37.06
N LEU A 53 4.01 -15.27 -37.56
CA LEU A 53 4.28 -13.98 -38.15
C LEU A 53 3.58 -12.90 -37.32
N ASN A 54 4.35 -12.01 -36.70
CA ASN A 54 3.84 -10.86 -35.96
C ASN A 54 4.07 -9.58 -36.78
N ILE A 55 3.03 -8.79 -36.99
CA ILE A 55 3.09 -7.54 -37.74
C ILE A 55 2.66 -6.40 -36.81
N GLU A 56 3.58 -5.49 -36.54
CA GLU A 56 3.38 -4.44 -35.54
C GLU A 56 4.01 -3.11 -35.99
N PRO A 57 3.20 -2.07 -36.30
CA PRO A 57 3.71 -0.79 -36.76
C PRO A 57 4.44 0.01 -35.67
N ASN A 58 4.12 -0.18 -34.38
CA ASN A 58 4.77 0.52 -33.27
C ASN A 58 6.23 0.01 -33.07
N PRO A 59 7.25 0.87 -33.25
CA PRO A 59 8.65 0.43 -33.16
C PRO A 59 9.04 -0.15 -31.78
N LYS A 60 8.44 0.31 -30.67
CA LYS A 60 8.75 -0.18 -29.32
C LYS A 60 8.23 -1.62 -29.14
N CYS A 61 6.98 -1.87 -29.54
CA CYS A 61 6.37 -3.19 -29.48
C CYS A 61 7.10 -4.17 -30.42
N PHE A 62 7.40 -3.74 -31.65
CA PHE A 62 8.20 -4.50 -32.60
C PHE A 62 9.58 -4.91 -32.07
N GLN A 63 10.30 -3.98 -31.42
CA GLN A 63 11.61 -4.28 -30.83
C GLN A 63 11.50 -5.35 -29.73
N SER A 64 10.47 -5.27 -28.90
CA SER A 64 10.21 -6.24 -27.82
C SER A 64 9.84 -7.61 -28.39
N LEU A 65 8.95 -7.65 -29.39
CA LEU A 65 8.62 -8.87 -30.14
C LEU A 65 9.87 -9.50 -30.76
N SER A 66 10.71 -8.71 -31.43
CA SER A 66 11.95 -9.20 -32.06
C SER A 66 12.94 -9.78 -31.05
N HIS A 67 12.97 -9.25 -29.82
CA HIS A 67 13.85 -9.73 -28.76
C HIS A 67 13.33 -11.04 -28.13
N GLU A 68 12.05 -11.09 -27.79
CA GLU A 68 11.46 -12.18 -26.98
C GLU A 68 10.87 -13.30 -27.83
N ARG A 69 10.38 -12.98 -29.02
CA ARG A 69 9.75 -13.90 -29.98
C ARG A 69 10.69 -14.24 -31.13
N SER A 70 11.91 -14.65 -30.82
CA SER A 70 12.97 -14.91 -31.81
C SER A 70 12.71 -16.08 -32.78
N ARG A 71 11.75 -16.98 -32.49
CA ARG A 71 11.29 -18.00 -33.46
C ARG A 71 10.26 -17.46 -34.46
N ASP A 72 9.63 -16.34 -34.13
CA ASP A 72 8.65 -15.70 -34.99
C ASP A 72 9.34 -14.80 -36.01
N ILE A 73 8.67 -14.61 -37.14
CA ILE A 73 8.99 -13.55 -38.08
C ILE A 73 8.29 -12.30 -37.56
N ASN A 74 9.05 -11.27 -37.22
CA ASN A 74 8.52 -10.02 -36.69
C ASN A 74 8.74 -8.91 -37.73
N LEU A 75 7.69 -8.16 -38.08
CA LEU A 75 7.73 -7.10 -39.09
C LEU A 75 7.27 -5.76 -38.51
N ASN A 76 8.03 -4.69 -38.78
CA ASN A 76 7.69 -3.33 -38.40
C ASN A 76 7.03 -2.57 -39.55
N CYS A 77 5.77 -2.86 -39.81
CA CYS A 77 4.97 -2.20 -40.83
C CYS A 77 3.49 -2.17 -40.42
N ALA A 78 2.72 -1.32 -41.08
CA ALA A 78 1.27 -1.38 -41.03
C ALA A 78 0.73 -2.27 -42.15
N VAL A 79 -0.49 -2.79 -41.95
CA VAL A 79 -1.19 -3.60 -42.95
C VAL A 79 -2.42 -2.83 -43.43
N GLY A 80 -2.67 -2.85 -44.74
CA GLY A 80 -3.87 -2.24 -45.32
C GLY A 80 -4.21 -2.80 -46.70
N GLU A 81 -5.18 -2.21 -47.40
CA GLU A 81 -5.71 -2.77 -48.65
C GLU A 81 -4.64 -2.87 -49.77
N THR A 82 -3.78 -1.84 -49.89
CA THR A 82 -2.77 -1.73 -50.95
C THR A 82 -1.41 -1.38 -50.39
N SER A 83 -0.34 -1.94 -50.96
CA SER A 83 1.04 -1.62 -50.58
C SER A 83 1.44 -0.21 -50.99
N GLY A 84 2.04 0.57 -50.08
CA GLY A 84 2.47 1.95 -50.30
C GLY A 84 2.98 2.64 -49.04
N LEU A 85 3.43 3.89 -49.18
CA LEU A 85 3.71 4.76 -48.03
C LEU A 85 2.41 5.46 -47.63
N LYS A 86 1.95 5.22 -46.40
CA LYS A 86 0.81 5.92 -45.80
C LYS A 86 1.21 6.39 -44.40
N ASP A 87 0.73 7.56 -44.01
CA ASP A 87 0.86 8.01 -42.62
C ASP A 87 -0.15 7.25 -41.78
N VAL A 88 0.33 6.54 -40.77
CA VAL A 88 -0.51 5.76 -39.85
C VAL A 88 -0.46 6.43 -38.49
N SER A 89 -1.63 6.62 -37.89
CA SER A 89 -1.70 7.08 -36.50
C SER A 89 -1.30 5.93 -35.59
N ILE A 90 -0.11 6.02 -34.99
CA ILE A 90 0.34 5.07 -33.97
C ILE A 90 0.00 5.65 -32.61
N PHE A 91 -0.76 4.89 -31.82
CA PHE A 91 -0.98 5.22 -30.44
C PHE A 91 0.29 4.91 -29.65
N ASN A 92 0.88 5.94 -29.04
CA ASN A 92 1.99 5.74 -28.12
C ASN A 92 1.44 5.21 -26.81
N TYR A 93 1.80 3.99 -26.46
CA TYR A 93 1.83 3.55 -25.07
C TYR A 93 2.80 4.49 -24.35
N ALA A 94 2.27 5.54 -23.69
CA ALA A 94 3.07 6.57 -23.05
C ALA A 94 4.06 5.94 -22.05
N ASP A 95 5.20 6.59 -21.85
CA ASP A 95 6.34 6.08 -21.09
C ASP A 95 5.94 5.46 -19.75
N GLY A 96 6.01 4.13 -19.71
CA GLY A 96 5.86 3.27 -18.55
C GLY A 96 4.45 3.17 -17.98
N PRO A 97 3.64 2.18 -18.39
CA PRO A 97 2.63 1.67 -17.47
C PRO A 97 3.34 0.78 -16.45
N SER A 98 3.03 0.97 -15.18
CA SER A 98 3.21 -0.10 -14.21
C SER A 98 2.40 -1.32 -14.69
N LYS A 99 2.81 -2.54 -14.31
CA LYS A 99 2.17 -3.84 -14.66
C LYS A 99 0.65 -3.94 -14.35
N ALA A 100 0.01 -2.89 -13.86
CA ALA A 100 -1.40 -2.81 -13.52
C ALA A 100 -2.26 -1.99 -14.51
N ASP A 101 -1.70 -1.04 -15.26
CA ASP A 101 -2.51 0.03 -15.89
C ASP A 101 -3.03 -0.27 -17.31
N ALA A 102 -2.66 -1.40 -17.92
CA ALA A 102 -3.20 -1.85 -19.21
C ALA A 102 -4.68 -2.31 -19.15
N GLN A 103 -5.36 -2.17 -18.00
CA GLN A 103 -6.78 -2.54 -17.84
C GLN A 103 -7.77 -1.48 -18.32
N ASN A 104 -7.33 -0.26 -18.65
CA ASN A 104 -8.22 0.87 -18.97
C ASN A 104 -8.30 1.27 -20.45
N THR A 105 -7.83 0.45 -21.39
CA THR A 105 -7.91 0.80 -22.83
C THR A 105 -9.07 0.15 -23.59
N SER A 106 -9.95 -0.63 -22.95
CA SER A 106 -11.01 -1.39 -23.65
C SER A 106 -12.46 -1.00 -23.34
N PHE A 107 -12.71 0.12 -22.66
CA PHE A 107 -14.06 0.70 -22.58
C PHE A 107 -14.01 2.24 -22.65
N GLY A 108 -14.19 2.80 -23.85
CA GLY A 108 -14.63 4.19 -24.04
C GLY A 108 -13.74 5.31 -23.48
N ALA A 109 -12.41 5.20 -23.54
CA ALA A 109 -11.54 6.33 -23.20
C ALA A 109 -11.51 7.40 -24.33
N PRO A 110 -11.45 8.71 -24.01
CA PRO A 110 -11.39 9.76 -25.01
C PRO A 110 -10.08 9.66 -25.80
N LYS A 111 -10.15 9.90 -27.12
CA LYS A 111 -9.03 9.98 -28.08
C LYS A 111 -7.71 10.36 -27.39
N GLN A 112 -6.91 9.35 -27.01
CA GLN A 112 -5.54 9.59 -26.58
C GLN A 112 -4.78 10.20 -27.76
N SER A 113 -3.95 11.21 -27.48
CA SER A 113 -3.16 11.91 -28.49
C SER A 113 -2.13 10.97 -29.11
N GLY A 114 -2.52 10.24 -30.17
CA GLY A 114 -1.60 9.46 -30.99
C GLY A 114 -0.55 10.36 -31.63
N ILE A 115 0.69 9.88 -31.70
CA ILE A 115 1.73 10.55 -32.49
C ILE A 115 1.60 10.02 -33.91
N GLN A 116 1.48 10.92 -34.90
CA GLN A 116 1.58 10.50 -36.30
C GLN A 116 3.00 9.97 -36.55
N HIS A 117 3.09 8.70 -36.94
CA HIS A 117 4.34 8.07 -37.31
C HIS A 117 4.21 7.52 -38.73
N SER A 118 5.08 7.98 -39.62
CA SER A 118 5.08 7.46 -40.99
C SER A 118 5.74 6.09 -40.99
N THR A 119 4.98 5.05 -41.33
CA THR A 119 5.49 3.67 -41.45
C THR A 119 5.08 3.08 -42.80
N LYS A 120 5.85 2.10 -43.27
CA LYS A 120 5.54 1.40 -44.51
C LYS A 120 4.21 0.66 -44.33
N THR A 121 3.29 0.80 -45.27
CA THR A 121 2.05 0.02 -45.31
C THR A 121 2.15 -1.04 -46.41
N GLU A 122 1.86 -2.29 -46.10
CA GLU A 122 1.83 -3.39 -47.07
C GLU A 122 0.50 -4.13 -47.04
N SER A 123 0.11 -4.74 -48.16
CA SER A 123 -1.05 -5.64 -48.16
C SER A 123 -0.73 -6.94 -47.44
N LEU A 124 -1.73 -7.51 -46.74
CA LEU A 124 -1.54 -8.78 -46.04
C LEU A 124 -1.15 -9.89 -47.03
N LYS A 125 -1.70 -9.85 -48.26
CA LYS A 125 -1.28 -10.72 -49.36
C LYS A 125 0.23 -10.67 -49.61
N THR A 126 0.78 -9.47 -49.80
CA THR A 126 2.22 -9.29 -50.08
C THR A 126 3.08 -9.79 -48.93
N ILE A 127 2.70 -9.45 -47.70
CA ILE A 127 3.43 -9.91 -46.51
C ILE A 127 3.38 -11.44 -46.43
N TRP A 128 2.22 -12.04 -46.69
CA TRP A 128 2.02 -13.49 -46.64
C TRP A 128 2.90 -14.22 -47.66
N GLU A 129 2.90 -13.78 -48.93
CA GLU A 129 3.71 -14.34 -50.01
C GLU A 129 5.22 -14.34 -49.68
N GLN A 130 5.69 -13.32 -48.95
CA GLN A 130 7.10 -13.17 -48.63
C GLN A 130 7.54 -13.93 -47.38
N ASN A 131 6.65 -14.15 -46.42
CA ASN A 131 7.03 -14.55 -45.06
C ASN A 131 6.42 -15.88 -44.61
N VAL A 132 5.28 -16.28 -45.18
CA VAL A 132 4.68 -17.58 -44.84
C VAL A 132 5.31 -18.65 -45.74
N PRO A 133 5.94 -19.70 -45.18
CA PRO A 133 6.57 -20.74 -46.00
C PRO A 133 5.57 -21.42 -46.94
N GLU A 134 5.99 -21.71 -48.17
CA GLU A 134 5.12 -22.35 -49.17
C GLU A 134 4.56 -23.68 -48.65
N GLY A 135 3.25 -23.90 -48.82
CA GLY A 135 2.55 -25.10 -48.35
C GLY A 135 2.36 -25.19 -46.83
N ARG A 136 2.69 -24.14 -46.07
CA ARG A 136 2.49 -24.09 -44.62
C ARG A 136 1.05 -23.73 -44.28
N ASP A 137 0.39 -24.60 -43.49
CA ASP A 137 -0.90 -24.28 -42.89
C ASP A 137 -0.78 -23.13 -41.88
N VAL A 138 -1.64 -22.12 -42.02
CA VAL A 138 -1.86 -21.09 -41.00
C VAL A 138 -3.10 -21.46 -40.21
N HIS A 139 -2.92 -21.64 -38.91
CA HIS A 139 -3.92 -22.23 -38.04
C HIS A 139 -4.86 -21.18 -37.46
N PHE A 140 -4.35 -19.98 -37.22
CA PHE A 140 -5.20 -18.82 -37.02
C PHE A 140 -4.55 -17.52 -37.48
N LEU A 141 -5.40 -16.57 -37.85
CA LEU A 141 -5.08 -15.18 -38.15
C LEU A 141 -5.83 -14.29 -37.17
N LYS A 142 -5.13 -13.45 -36.41
CA LYS A 142 -5.74 -12.39 -35.60
C LYS A 142 -5.53 -11.04 -36.29
N ILE A 143 -6.59 -10.23 -36.34
CA ILE A 143 -6.60 -8.86 -36.85
C ILE A 143 -7.13 -7.94 -35.75
N ASP A 144 -6.26 -7.09 -35.23
CA ASP A 144 -6.56 -6.09 -34.20
C ASP A 144 -5.75 -4.81 -34.49
N VAL A 145 -6.28 -3.95 -35.36
CA VAL A 145 -5.57 -2.77 -35.87
C VAL A 145 -6.25 -1.45 -35.46
N ASN A 146 -7.13 -1.51 -34.46
CA ASN A 146 -7.81 -0.37 -33.86
C ASN A 146 -8.59 0.49 -34.87
N GLY A 147 -9.42 -0.16 -35.69
CA GLY A 147 -10.42 0.50 -36.53
C GLY A 147 -10.15 0.50 -38.04
N ASN A 148 -9.15 -0.25 -38.50
CA ASN A 148 -8.82 -0.44 -39.92
C ASN A 148 -8.89 -1.91 -40.35
N GLU A 149 -9.67 -2.74 -39.64
CA GLU A 149 -9.75 -4.18 -39.87
C GLU A 149 -10.24 -4.52 -41.29
N GLU A 150 -11.16 -3.71 -41.83
CA GLU A 150 -11.70 -3.88 -43.19
C GLU A 150 -10.59 -3.79 -44.26
N ASP A 151 -9.69 -2.80 -44.16
CA ASP A 151 -8.57 -2.63 -45.10
C ASP A 151 -7.62 -3.84 -45.09
N VAL A 152 -7.36 -4.42 -43.91
CA VAL A 152 -6.52 -5.63 -43.79
C VAL A 152 -7.18 -6.81 -44.50
N ILE A 153 -8.49 -6.95 -44.35
CA ILE A 153 -9.28 -8.03 -44.94
C ILE A 153 -9.36 -7.89 -46.45
N LEU A 154 -9.60 -6.67 -46.96
CA LEU A 154 -9.64 -6.39 -48.40
C LEU A 154 -8.25 -6.54 -49.05
N GLY A 155 -7.18 -6.28 -48.32
CA GLY A 155 -5.79 -6.46 -48.76
C GLY A 155 -5.28 -7.91 -48.74
N HIS A 156 -6.12 -8.89 -48.40
CA HIS A 156 -5.75 -10.31 -48.31
C HIS A 156 -6.30 -11.15 -49.47
N ASP A 157 -5.60 -12.22 -49.84
CA ASP A 157 -6.06 -13.19 -50.85
C ASP A 157 -6.71 -14.40 -50.18
N TRP A 158 -8.01 -14.29 -49.87
CA TRP A 158 -8.80 -15.34 -49.23
C TRP A 158 -9.02 -16.61 -50.07
N SER A 159 -8.66 -16.60 -51.34
CA SER A 159 -8.79 -17.77 -52.22
C SER A 159 -7.56 -18.67 -52.12
N ASN A 160 -6.37 -18.06 -52.01
CA ASN A 160 -5.11 -18.79 -51.99
C ASN A 160 -4.50 -18.91 -50.58
N PHE A 161 -4.76 -17.96 -49.68
CA PHE A 161 -4.19 -17.92 -48.34
C PHE A 161 -5.29 -18.03 -47.30
N ARG A 162 -5.48 -19.25 -46.79
CA ARG A 162 -6.65 -19.59 -45.96
C ARG A 162 -6.28 -20.03 -44.55
N PRO A 163 -6.24 -19.12 -43.56
CA PRO A 163 -6.16 -19.49 -42.16
C PRO A 163 -7.32 -20.42 -41.75
N TRP A 164 -7.10 -21.38 -40.86
CA TRP A 164 -8.21 -22.22 -40.39
C TRP A 164 -9.24 -21.42 -39.57
N ILE A 165 -8.75 -20.51 -38.72
CA ILE A 165 -9.55 -19.65 -37.85
C ILE A 165 -9.14 -18.19 -38.08
N VAL A 166 -10.10 -17.28 -38.20
CA VAL A 166 -9.85 -15.83 -38.30
C VAL A 166 -10.51 -15.14 -37.12
N LEU A 167 -9.76 -14.30 -36.42
CA LEU A 167 -10.25 -13.49 -35.31
C LEU A 167 -10.15 -12.03 -35.73
N VAL A 168 -11.25 -11.29 -35.63
CA VAL A 168 -11.29 -9.87 -35.98
C VAL A 168 -11.81 -9.09 -34.78
N ALA A 169 -11.04 -8.11 -34.29
CA ALA A 169 -11.46 -7.18 -33.24
C ALA A 169 -12.54 -6.21 -33.75
N SER A 170 -13.50 -5.87 -32.90
CA SER A 170 -14.58 -4.92 -33.18
C SER A 170 -14.42 -3.67 -32.32
N HIS A 171 -14.47 -2.48 -32.95
CA HIS A 171 -14.21 -1.19 -32.29
C HIS A 171 -15.41 -0.23 -32.28
N GLU A 172 -16.61 -0.66 -32.70
CA GLU A 172 -17.80 0.19 -32.63
C GLU A 172 -18.30 0.32 -31.18
N ALA A 173 -17.90 1.43 -30.55
CA ALA A 173 -18.42 1.88 -29.26
C ALA A 173 -19.90 2.28 -29.41
N GLY A 174 -20.83 1.33 -29.29
CA GLY A 174 -22.25 1.65 -29.42
C GLY A 174 -23.20 0.57 -28.98
N ASP A 175 -23.04 -0.67 -29.46
CA ASP A 175 -24.02 -1.72 -29.21
C ASP A 175 -23.33 -3.07 -29.04
N ALA A 176 -23.60 -3.73 -27.91
CA ALA A 176 -23.22 -5.11 -27.62
C ALA A 176 -24.02 -6.12 -28.47
N HIS A 177 -24.17 -5.85 -29.76
CA HIS A 177 -24.89 -6.66 -30.72
C HIS A 177 -23.92 -7.27 -31.73
N ASP A 178 -24.23 -8.51 -32.12
CA ASP A 178 -23.61 -9.21 -33.24
C ASP A 178 -23.96 -8.46 -34.55
N VAL A 179 -23.32 -7.30 -34.77
CA VAL A 179 -23.54 -6.50 -35.97
C VAL A 179 -22.85 -7.22 -37.13
N VAL A 180 -23.59 -7.40 -38.21
CA VAL A 180 -23.07 -7.89 -39.49
C VAL A 180 -22.48 -6.68 -40.22
N ASP A 181 -21.16 -6.57 -40.24
CA ASP A 181 -20.44 -5.52 -40.96
C ASP A 181 -19.91 -6.00 -42.33
N ALA A 182 -19.31 -5.09 -43.10
CA ALA A 182 -18.77 -5.37 -44.43
C ALA A 182 -17.68 -6.48 -44.39
N THR A 183 -16.90 -6.51 -43.33
CA THR A 183 -15.91 -7.54 -42.99
C THR A 183 -16.54 -8.93 -42.91
N GLN A 184 -17.62 -9.08 -42.14
CA GLN A 184 -18.31 -10.36 -41.99
C GLN A 184 -18.87 -10.86 -43.34
N GLU A 185 -19.48 -9.99 -44.14
CA GLU A 185 -20.02 -10.36 -45.45
C GLU A 185 -18.93 -10.73 -46.45
N HIS A 186 -17.76 -10.07 -46.39
CA HIS A 186 -16.60 -10.42 -47.20
C HIS A 186 -16.10 -11.84 -46.87
N LEU A 187 -15.87 -12.15 -45.60
CA LEU A 187 -15.40 -13.46 -45.16
C LEU A 187 -16.39 -14.59 -45.50
N LYS A 188 -17.70 -14.35 -45.35
CA LYS A 188 -18.74 -15.31 -45.76
C LYS A 188 -18.69 -15.66 -47.25
N LYS A 189 -18.48 -14.67 -48.13
CA LYS A 189 -18.33 -14.90 -49.58
C LYS A 189 -17.13 -15.81 -49.90
N HIS A 190 -16.11 -15.79 -49.04
CA HIS A 190 -14.93 -16.65 -49.13
C HIS A 190 -15.03 -17.90 -48.25
N ALA A 191 -16.25 -18.39 -47.98
CA ALA A 191 -16.50 -19.63 -47.25
C ALA A 191 -15.89 -19.67 -45.82
N TYR A 192 -16.00 -18.56 -45.11
CA TYR A 192 -15.78 -18.50 -43.66
C TYR A 192 -17.10 -18.30 -42.93
N LYS A 193 -17.32 -19.10 -41.88
CA LYS A 193 -18.54 -19.06 -41.07
C LYS A 193 -18.24 -18.37 -39.73
N PRO A 194 -19.04 -17.38 -39.30
CA PRO A 194 -18.93 -16.85 -37.93
C PRO A 194 -19.33 -17.94 -36.94
N VAL A 195 -18.49 -18.18 -35.92
CA VAL A 195 -18.66 -19.29 -34.96
C VAL A 195 -18.71 -18.85 -33.50
N TYR A 196 -18.14 -17.69 -33.16
CA TYR A 196 -18.16 -17.16 -31.78
C TYR A 196 -17.95 -15.64 -31.75
N PHE A 197 -18.53 -14.97 -30.76
CA PHE A 197 -18.29 -13.57 -30.45
C PHE A 197 -18.10 -13.43 -28.94
N ASP A 198 -16.99 -12.81 -28.53
CA ASP A 198 -16.63 -12.67 -27.10
C ASP A 198 -16.99 -11.31 -26.50
N GLY A 199 -17.66 -10.44 -27.28
CA GLY A 199 -17.94 -9.05 -26.94
C GLY A 199 -16.93 -8.06 -27.52
N ILE A 200 -15.75 -8.52 -27.96
CA ILE A 200 -14.67 -7.74 -28.56
C ILE A 200 -14.23 -8.35 -29.89
N ASN A 201 -13.94 -9.65 -29.93
CA ASN A 201 -13.45 -10.37 -31.10
C ASN A 201 -14.54 -11.27 -31.70
N ARG A 202 -14.66 -11.23 -33.02
CA ARG A 202 -15.44 -12.18 -33.81
C ARG A 202 -14.55 -13.28 -34.38
N PHE A 203 -14.94 -14.53 -34.14
CA PHE A 203 -14.25 -15.71 -34.63
C PHE A 203 -14.97 -16.26 -35.86
N TYR A 204 -14.20 -16.51 -36.90
CA TYR A 204 -14.64 -17.15 -38.13
C TYR A 204 -13.87 -18.45 -38.34
N LEU A 205 -14.56 -19.47 -38.84
CA LEU A 205 -13.99 -20.78 -39.14
C LEU A 205 -14.10 -21.04 -40.64
N ALA A 206 -13.01 -21.46 -41.26
CA ALA A 206 -13.02 -21.88 -42.65
C ALA A 206 -13.94 -23.10 -42.83
N GLU A 207 -14.79 -23.12 -43.87
CA GLU A 207 -15.80 -24.18 -44.08
C GLU A 207 -15.17 -25.58 -44.16
N GLU A 208 -13.96 -25.70 -44.73
CA GLU A 208 -13.17 -26.93 -44.78
C GLU A 208 -12.76 -27.46 -43.39
N ARG A 209 -12.87 -26.63 -42.34
CA ARG A 209 -12.55 -26.93 -40.93
C ARG A 209 -13.75 -26.96 -40.00
N ARG A 210 -14.95 -27.16 -40.55
CA ARG A 210 -16.20 -27.33 -39.79
C ARG A 210 -16.16 -28.44 -38.73
N ASP A 211 -15.19 -29.36 -38.79
CA ASP A 211 -14.94 -30.37 -37.77
C ASP A 211 -14.63 -29.76 -36.39
N MET A 212 -14.13 -28.53 -36.35
CA MET A 212 -13.82 -27.79 -35.12
C MET A 212 -14.97 -26.90 -34.60
N GLU A 213 -16.11 -26.81 -35.31
CA GLU A 213 -17.19 -25.88 -34.96
C GLU A 213 -17.72 -26.09 -33.53
N TYR A 214 -17.72 -27.33 -33.03
CA TYR A 214 -18.20 -27.65 -31.69
C TYR A 214 -17.42 -26.95 -30.57
N VAL A 215 -16.15 -26.59 -30.80
CA VAL A 215 -15.27 -25.91 -29.84
C VAL A 215 -15.84 -24.56 -29.41
N PHE A 216 -16.50 -23.87 -30.34
CA PHE A 216 -16.97 -22.50 -30.24
C PHE A 216 -18.38 -22.36 -29.66
N ARG A 217 -19.07 -23.48 -29.38
CA ARG A 217 -20.45 -23.48 -28.87
C ARG A 217 -20.59 -22.99 -27.43
N THR A 218 -19.49 -22.94 -26.69
CA THR A 218 -19.48 -22.53 -25.29
C THR A 218 -18.34 -21.57 -25.02
N PRO A 219 -18.55 -20.54 -24.17
CA PRO A 219 -17.48 -19.65 -23.76
C PRO A 219 -16.38 -20.42 -22.99
N PRO A 220 -15.16 -19.85 -22.86
CA PRO A 220 -14.18 -20.28 -21.88
C PRO A 220 -14.81 -20.49 -20.51
N ASN A 221 -14.49 -21.60 -19.86
CA ASN A 221 -15.04 -21.94 -18.56
C ASN A 221 -14.07 -22.82 -17.78
N VAL A 222 -14.48 -23.23 -16.58
CA VAL A 222 -13.65 -24.01 -15.65
C VAL A 222 -13.10 -25.32 -16.26
N ARG A 223 -13.74 -25.86 -17.31
CA ARG A 223 -13.28 -27.09 -17.98
C ARG A 223 -12.02 -26.89 -18.85
N ASP A 224 -11.67 -25.65 -19.18
CA ASP A 224 -10.46 -25.33 -19.95
C ASP A 224 -9.19 -25.37 -19.11
N ASN A 225 -9.33 -25.45 -17.77
CA ASN A 225 -8.23 -25.60 -16.82
C ASN A 225 -7.08 -24.60 -17.07
N PHE A 226 -7.42 -23.31 -17.18
CA PHE A 226 -6.48 -22.23 -17.36
C PHE A 226 -6.35 -21.36 -16.10
N MET A 227 -5.38 -20.45 -16.13
CA MET A 227 -5.20 -19.35 -15.20
C MET A 227 -4.59 -18.16 -15.95
N PHE A 228 -4.80 -16.94 -15.48
CA PHE A 228 -4.20 -15.78 -16.12
C PHE A 228 -2.71 -15.66 -15.79
N SER A 229 -1.92 -15.10 -16.70
CA SER A 229 -0.48 -14.88 -16.54
C SER A 229 -0.14 -14.08 -15.28
N ARG A 230 -0.96 -13.07 -14.96
CA ARG A 230 -0.86 -12.28 -13.72
C ARG A 230 -0.99 -13.15 -12.47
N GLU A 231 -2.03 -13.99 -12.41
CA GLU A 231 -2.24 -14.92 -11.30
C GLU A 231 -1.11 -15.94 -11.16
N ASN A 232 -0.60 -16.45 -12.29
CA ASN A 232 0.51 -17.38 -12.31
C ASN A 232 1.80 -16.73 -11.78
N ASN A 233 2.10 -15.50 -12.21
CA ASN A 233 3.25 -14.72 -11.74
C ASN A 233 3.19 -14.47 -10.23
N THR A 234 2.04 -14.02 -9.72
CA THR A 234 1.83 -13.84 -8.27
C THR A 234 2.00 -15.16 -7.51
N SER A 235 1.46 -16.26 -8.02
CA SER A 235 1.63 -17.59 -7.41
C SER A 235 3.10 -18.04 -7.38
N LEU A 236 3.88 -17.73 -8.43
CA LEU A 236 5.31 -18.05 -8.49
C LEU A 236 6.12 -17.22 -7.50
N GLU A 237 5.82 -15.93 -7.37
CA GLU A 237 6.44 -15.05 -6.37
C GLU A 237 6.12 -15.50 -4.95
N LEU A 238 4.86 -15.81 -4.65
CA LEU A 238 4.45 -16.36 -3.35
C LEU A 238 5.21 -17.65 -3.01
N LYS A 239 5.43 -18.54 -3.99
CA LYS A 239 6.24 -19.76 -3.79
C LYS A 239 7.71 -19.44 -3.49
N LYS A 240 8.30 -18.44 -4.17
CA LYS A 240 9.68 -18.00 -3.91
C LYS A 240 9.82 -17.42 -2.50
N VAL A 241 8.94 -16.50 -2.13
CA VAL A 241 8.90 -15.89 -0.79
C VAL A 241 8.69 -16.96 0.28
N SER A 242 7.76 -17.90 0.08
CA SER A 242 7.53 -19.01 1.02
C SER A 242 8.76 -19.91 1.18
N ALA A 243 9.50 -20.18 0.10
CA ALA A 243 10.73 -20.96 0.15
C ALA A 243 11.86 -20.23 0.90
N GLU A 244 12.01 -18.93 0.70
CA GLU A 244 12.96 -18.10 1.46
C GLU A 244 12.58 -18.02 2.95
N LEU A 245 11.30 -17.87 3.26
CA LEU A 245 10.79 -17.86 4.62
C LEU A 245 11.08 -19.20 5.32
N LYS A 246 10.94 -20.33 4.63
CA LYS A 246 11.36 -21.65 5.14
C LYS A 246 12.87 -21.72 5.40
N LYS A 247 13.72 -21.23 4.50
CA LYS A 247 15.19 -21.18 4.72
C LYS A 247 15.56 -20.33 5.93
N LEU A 248 14.95 -19.15 6.06
CA LEU A 248 15.15 -18.26 7.20
C LEU A 248 14.67 -18.90 8.51
N SER A 249 13.54 -19.61 8.49
CA SER A 249 13.04 -20.34 9.66
C SER A 249 14.00 -21.44 10.13
N PHE A 250 14.67 -22.12 9.19
CA PHE A 250 15.67 -23.15 9.49
C PHE A 250 16.94 -22.52 10.09
N ALA A 251 17.46 -21.46 9.46
CA ALA A 251 18.61 -20.70 9.98
C ALA A 251 18.33 -20.12 11.37
N LYS A 252 17.09 -19.67 11.64
CA LYS A 252 16.66 -19.20 12.96
C LYS A 252 16.69 -20.32 14.01
N ARG A 253 16.19 -21.53 13.67
CA ARG A 253 16.26 -22.70 14.58
C ARG A 253 17.69 -23.11 14.87
N GLU A 254 18.55 -23.14 13.86
CA GLU A 254 19.97 -23.45 14.00
C GLU A 254 20.69 -22.44 14.90
N ALA A 255 20.39 -21.14 14.74
CA ALA A 255 20.94 -20.09 15.60
C ALA A 255 20.49 -20.23 17.07
N VAL A 256 19.26 -20.66 17.34
CA VAL A 256 18.76 -20.94 18.70
C VAL A 256 19.51 -22.11 19.33
N ILE A 257 19.68 -23.22 18.60
CA ILE A 257 20.42 -24.40 19.08
C ILE A 257 21.87 -24.04 19.40
N LEU A 258 22.54 -23.31 18.49
CA LEU A 258 23.91 -22.85 18.71
C LEU A 258 24.03 -21.93 19.93
N ARG A 259 23.01 -21.13 20.20
CA ARG A 259 22.97 -20.25 21.38
C ARG A 259 22.80 -21.07 22.68
N GLU A 260 21.91 -22.04 22.70
CA GLU A 260 21.75 -22.94 23.85
C GLU A 260 23.02 -23.76 24.14
N MET A 261 23.70 -24.23 23.09
CA MET A 261 24.98 -24.93 23.22
C MET A 261 26.06 -24.00 23.80
N LEU A 262 26.09 -22.74 23.37
CA LEU A 262 27.01 -21.73 23.88
C LEU A 262 26.74 -21.42 25.36
N ASP A 263 25.47 -21.29 25.75
CA ASP A 263 25.08 -21.02 27.13
C ASP A 263 25.44 -22.19 28.05
N LYS A 264 25.21 -23.43 27.61
CA LYS A 264 25.66 -24.64 28.34
C LYS A 264 27.18 -24.70 28.49
N ALA A 265 27.93 -24.36 27.43
CA ALA A 265 29.38 -24.31 27.49
C ALA A 265 29.89 -23.25 28.47
N ASN A 266 29.27 -22.06 28.47
CA ASN A 266 29.60 -20.98 29.41
C ASN A 266 29.29 -21.35 30.87
N GLN A 267 28.16 -22.01 31.12
CA GLN A 267 27.80 -22.51 32.46
C GLN A 267 28.77 -23.58 32.96
N ASN A 268 29.18 -24.52 32.10
CA ASN A 268 30.17 -25.54 32.45
C ASN A 268 31.53 -24.92 32.80
N ILE A 269 31.98 -23.93 32.02
CA ILE A 269 33.24 -23.20 32.30
C ILE A 269 33.17 -22.48 33.66
N LEU A 270 32.02 -21.86 33.98
CA LEU A 270 31.82 -21.18 35.26
C LEU A 270 31.76 -22.15 36.45
N ALA A 271 31.27 -23.38 36.24
CA ALA A 271 31.15 -24.41 37.26
C ALA A 271 32.49 -25.12 37.55
N THR A 272 33.38 -25.27 36.55
CA THR A 272 34.65 -25.99 36.70
C THR A 272 35.86 -25.11 37.06
N ALA A 273 35.71 -23.78 37.11
CA ALA A 273 36.83 -22.87 37.37
C ALA A 273 37.15 -22.71 38.88
N PRO A 274 38.40 -22.95 39.35
CA PRO A 274 38.77 -22.80 40.75
C PRO A 274 38.73 -21.33 41.23
N THR A 275 38.38 -21.14 42.50
CA THR A 275 37.99 -19.85 43.12
C THR A 275 39.03 -18.72 43.02
N ARG A 276 40.31 -19.05 42.80
CA ARG A 276 41.40 -18.06 42.66
C ARG A 276 41.54 -17.45 41.24
N GLU A 277 40.91 -18.02 40.23
CA GLU A 277 40.98 -17.49 38.84
C GLU A 277 39.77 -16.65 38.44
N ARG A 278 38.77 -16.47 39.32
CA ARG A 278 37.62 -15.57 39.07
C ARG A 278 38.02 -14.09 38.89
N ASN A 279 39.22 -13.70 39.35
CA ASN A 279 39.72 -12.33 39.19
C ASN A 279 40.63 -12.12 37.96
N ASN A 280 40.96 -13.17 37.21
CA ASN A 280 41.79 -13.09 36.00
C ASN A 280 41.01 -13.46 34.72
N PHE A 281 39.76 -12.99 34.61
CA PHE A 281 38.92 -13.08 33.41
C PHE A 281 39.40 -12.23 32.22
N SER A 282 40.71 -11.94 32.12
CA SER A 282 41.30 -11.17 31.01
C SER A 282 41.84 -12.05 29.88
N ILE A 283 42.14 -13.32 30.14
CA ILE A 283 42.83 -14.19 29.18
C ILE A 283 41.87 -14.93 28.22
N PHE A 284 40.65 -15.25 28.63
CA PHE A 284 39.64 -15.86 27.75
C PHE A 284 38.95 -14.89 26.77
N ARG A 285 39.22 -13.57 26.87
CA ARG A 285 38.68 -12.55 25.94
C ARG A 285 39.20 -12.67 24.50
N LYS A 286 40.22 -13.48 24.23
CA LYS A 286 40.78 -13.66 22.87
C LYS A 286 39.98 -14.64 21.99
N PHE A 287 39.17 -15.53 22.57
CA PHE A 287 38.33 -16.49 21.84
C PHE A 287 36.85 -16.40 22.24
N ASN A 288 36.33 -15.17 22.38
CA ASN A 288 34.89 -14.97 22.59
C ASN A 288 34.15 -15.16 21.24
N PRO A 289 33.30 -16.19 21.07
CA PRO A 289 32.56 -16.45 19.82
C PRO A 289 31.67 -15.26 19.43
N GLU A 290 31.12 -14.57 20.43
CA GLU A 290 30.32 -13.37 20.27
C GLU A 290 31.14 -12.23 19.64
N ARG A 291 32.44 -12.13 19.97
CA ARG A 291 33.35 -11.15 19.37
C ARG A 291 33.72 -11.51 17.94
N ILE A 292 33.82 -12.79 17.60
CA ILE A 292 34.10 -13.28 16.23
C ILE A 292 32.87 -13.03 15.34
N ILE A 293 31.67 -13.35 15.82
CA ILE A 293 30.39 -13.07 15.14
C ILE A 293 30.19 -11.56 14.99
N ARG A 294 30.38 -10.76 16.05
CA ARG A 294 30.32 -9.28 15.98
C ARG A 294 31.37 -8.70 15.03
N LYS A 295 32.53 -9.33 14.87
CA LYS A 295 33.58 -8.90 13.92
C LYS A 295 33.22 -9.25 12.48
N ALA A 296 32.58 -10.39 12.23
CA ALA A 296 32.03 -10.77 10.93
C ALA A 296 30.85 -9.85 10.53
N ILE A 297 29.95 -9.52 11.46
CA ILE A 297 28.84 -8.58 11.26
C ILE A 297 29.35 -7.15 11.02
N ARG A 298 30.31 -6.65 11.82
CA ARG A 298 30.93 -5.31 11.63
C ARG A 298 31.69 -5.15 10.32
N LYS A 299 32.21 -6.24 9.74
CA LYS A 299 32.93 -6.21 8.46
C LYS A 299 31.95 -6.14 7.28
N ARG A 300 30.69 -6.57 7.49
CA ARG A 300 29.61 -6.59 6.50
C ARG A 300 28.71 -5.34 6.59
N PHE A 301 28.67 -4.69 7.76
CA PHE A 301 27.91 -3.47 8.02
C PHE A 301 28.73 -2.49 8.90
N PRO A 302 29.38 -1.46 8.31
CA PRO A 302 30.12 -0.47 9.09
C PRO A 302 29.16 0.46 9.87
N LYS A 303 29.58 0.82 11.09
CA LYS A 303 28.76 1.53 12.09
C LYS A 303 28.23 2.88 11.61
N GLN A 304 27.00 3.19 12.01
CA GLN A 304 26.65 4.51 12.54
C GLN A 304 26.00 4.38 13.93
N HIS A 305 26.42 5.30 14.81
CA HIS A 305 26.00 5.61 16.18
C HIS A 305 25.44 4.48 17.07
N THR A 306 26.36 3.81 17.78
CA THR A 306 26.06 3.16 19.05
C THR A 306 25.57 4.20 20.08
N VAL A 307 24.28 4.18 20.39
CA VAL A 307 23.74 4.80 21.61
C VAL A 307 24.35 4.07 22.81
N LYS A 308 24.94 4.82 23.74
CA LYS A 308 25.45 4.29 25.00
C LYS A 308 24.26 3.78 25.81
N HIS A 309 24.33 2.53 26.27
CA HIS A 309 23.49 2.06 27.37
C HIS A 309 23.85 2.87 28.62
N SER A 310 23.08 3.92 28.92
CA SER A 310 23.00 4.47 30.26
C SER A 310 21.91 3.70 31.00
N ALA A 311 22.25 3.17 32.18
CA ALA A 311 21.25 2.80 33.16
C ALA A 311 20.41 4.05 33.46
N VAL A 312 19.17 4.10 32.98
CA VAL A 312 18.22 5.16 33.33
C VAL A 312 17.64 4.76 34.68
N SER A 313 17.99 5.50 35.73
CA SER A 313 17.26 5.42 37.00
C SER A 313 15.89 6.03 36.78
N ALA A 314 14.84 5.21 36.76
CA ALA A 314 13.48 5.71 36.53
C ALA A 314 13.03 6.53 37.75
N SER A 315 12.98 7.85 37.60
CA SER A 315 12.29 8.70 38.56
C SER A 315 10.79 8.43 38.47
N SER A 316 10.12 8.29 39.61
CA SER A 316 8.67 8.07 39.69
C SER A 316 8.01 9.04 40.67
N VAL A 317 6.72 9.26 40.47
CA VAL A 317 5.84 9.97 41.43
C VAL A 317 4.87 8.95 41.98
N GLU A 318 4.78 8.86 43.31
CA GLU A 318 3.82 8.01 44.02
C GLU A 318 2.47 8.74 44.10
N ILE A 319 1.41 8.09 43.63
CA ILE A 319 0.04 8.59 43.65
C ILE A 319 -0.80 7.59 44.44
N ARG A 320 -1.41 8.05 45.54
CA ARG A 320 -2.25 7.21 46.40
C ARG A 320 -3.71 7.37 46.01
N LEU A 321 -4.28 6.33 45.44
CA LEU A 321 -5.71 6.20 45.20
C LEU A 321 -6.34 5.45 46.39
N ASP A 322 -7.67 5.29 46.41
CA ASP A 322 -8.39 4.75 47.57
C ASP A 322 -7.99 3.32 47.93
N ASP A 323 -7.63 2.49 46.94
CA ASP A 323 -7.36 1.05 47.08
C ASP A 323 -6.03 0.59 46.45
N VAL A 324 -5.26 1.51 45.84
CA VAL A 324 -3.99 1.19 45.17
C VAL A 324 -3.01 2.36 45.20
N ILE A 325 -1.71 2.04 45.23
CA ILE A 325 -0.62 3.01 45.06
C ILE A 325 -0.10 2.90 43.63
N VAL A 326 -0.15 3.99 42.86
CA VAL A 326 0.38 4.05 41.50
C VAL A 326 1.74 4.76 41.51
N ASN A 327 2.79 4.02 41.20
CA ASN A 327 4.11 4.56 40.90
C ASN A 327 4.18 4.97 39.42
N PHE A 328 3.93 6.25 39.16
CA PHE A 328 3.94 6.82 37.81
C PHE A 328 5.38 7.14 37.37
N SER A 329 5.86 6.52 36.29
CA SER A 329 7.17 6.84 35.71
C SER A 329 7.18 8.20 35.03
N THR A 330 8.12 9.09 35.41
CA THR A 330 8.17 10.47 34.91
C THR A 330 9.04 10.66 33.67
N ASP A 331 9.68 9.60 33.16
CA ASP A 331 10.65 9.74 32.06
C ASP A 331 10.01 10.20 30.74
N ALA A 332 8.77 9.77 30.47
CA ALA A 332 8.03 10.19 29.28
C ALA A 332 7.63 11.69 29.30
N LEU A 333 7.60 12.33 30.47
CA LEU A 333 7.23 13.75 30.61
C LEU A 333 8.25 14.69 29.95
N LYS A 334 9.46 14.19 29.70
CA LYS A 334 10.54 14.91 29.01
C LYS A 334 10.29 15.01 27.50
N ASP A 335 9.38 14.21 26.94
CA ASP A 335 9.01 14.31 25.54
C ASP A 335 8.08 15.51 25.31
N GLU A 336 8.40 16.33 24.31
CA GLU A 336 7.60 17.48 23.90
C GLU A 336 6.60 17.13 22.79
N ARG A 337 6.63 15.88 22.29
CA ARG A 337 5.68 15.35 21.29
C ARG A 337 4.41 14.83 21.95
N GLY A 338 3.50 14.29 21.12
CA GLY A 338 2.19 13.79 21.54
C GLY A 338 2.23 12.83 22.74
N VAL A 339 3.18 11.89 22.77
CA VAL A 339 3.31 10.92 23.87
C VAL A 339 3.58 11.61 25.22
N GLY A 340 4.45 12.62 25.24
CA GLY A 340 4.74 13.35 26.46
C GLY A 340 3.60 14.27 26.89
N ARG A 341 2.84 14.85 25.94
CA ARG A 341 1.61 15.59 26.25
C ARG A 341 0.57 14.69 26.93
N VAL A 342 0.33 13.50 26.37
CA VAL A 342 -0.57 12.49 26.97
C VAL A 342 -0.11 12.10 28.38
N ALA A 343 1.17 11.81 28.56
CA ALA A 343 1.71 11.44 29.87
C ALA A 343 1.55 12.56 30.93
N LYS A 344 1.67 13.83 30.53
CA LYS A 344 1.47 14.99 31.42
C LYS A 344 0.03 15.10 31.88
N GLU A 345 -0.94 14.96 30.97
CA GLU A 345 -2.36 15.01 31.33
C GLU A 345 -2.76 13.80 32.18
N GLN A 346 -2.25 12.60 31.87
CA GLN A 346 -2.47 11.43 32.70
C GLN A 346 -1.99 11.64 34.14
N LEU A 347 -0.78 12.17 34.32
CA LEU A 347 -0.25 12.49 35.65
C LEU A 347 -1.12 13.55 36.34
N ARG A 348 -1.47 14.64 35.64
CA ARG A 348 -2.29 15.72 36.20
C ARG A 348 -3.62 15.21 36.73
N GLU A 349 -4.29 14.36 35.97
CA GLU A 349 -5.61 13.82 36.31
C GLU A 349 -5.60 12.72 37.37
N LEU A 350 -4.53 11.91 37.42
CA LEU A 350 -4.31 10.98 38.52
C LEU A 350 -4.02 11.74 39.83
N MET A 351 -3.22 12.81 39.77
CA MET A 351 -2.93 13.65 40.95
C MET A 351 -4.18 14.33 41.51
N LYS A 352 -5.15 14.72 40.67
CA LYS A 352 -6.45 15.25 41.13
C LYS A 352 -7.26 14.23 41.93
N ARG A 353 -7.09 12.93 41.65
CA ARG A 353 -7.75 11.80 42.31
C ARG A 353 -6.96 11.28 43.52
N GLN A 354 -5.83 11.89 43.85
CA GLN A 354 -5.03 11.50 45.00
C GLN A 354 -5.81 11.73 46.29
N ASN A 355 -5.96 10.68 47.10
CA ASN A 355 -6.61 10.80 48.40
C ASN A 355 -5.60 11.33 49.43
N THR A 356 -5.79 12.59 49.84
CA THR A 356 -4.92 13.29 50.79
C THR A 356 -5.15 12.87 52.25
N ASN A 357 -6.26 12.18 52.56
CA ASN A 357 -6.57 11.70 53.90
C ASN A 357 -5.84 10.40 54.27
N ILE A 358 -5.22 9.72 53.30
CA ILE A 358 -4.47 8.46 53.50
C ILE A 358 -3.13 8.70 54.25
N ALA A 359 -2.73 9.95 54.48
CA ALA A 359 -1.43 10.30 55.07
C ALA A 359 -1.29 10.02 56.58
N ALA A 360 -2.33 9.54 57.28
CA ALA A 360 -2.35 9.50 58.75
C ALA A 360 -2.52 8.12 59.43
N ASP A 361 -2.92 7.06 58.73
CA ASP A 361 -3.22 5.77 59.37
C ASP A 361 -2.21 4.66 59.07
N SER A 362 -1.67 4.07 60.14
CA SER A 362 -0.72 2.95 60.11
C SER A 362 -1.26 1.65 59.51
N ALA A 363 -2.56 1.57 59.21
CA ALA A 363 -3.21 0.45 58.55
C ALA A 363 -3.03 0.42 57.01
N VAL A 364 -2.44 1.47 56.42
CA VAL A 364 -2.35 1.69 54.96
C VAL A 364 -1.00 1.25 54.35
N ASN A 365 -0.14 0.56 55.09
CA ASN A 365 1.16 0.08 54.57
C ASN A 365 1.07 -1.18 53.70
N ASP A 366 -0.13 -1.76 53.51
CA ASP A 366 -0.34 -3.00 52.74
C ASP A 366 -1.11 -2.79 51.41
N LEU A 367 -1.29 -1.54 50.94
CA LEU A 367 -1.93 -1.33 49.64
C LEU A 367 -1.06 -1.88 48.49
N PRO A 368 -1.67 -2.48 47.45
CA PRO A 368 -0.94 -2.93 46.29
C PRO A 368 -0.26 -1.77 45.57
N VAL A 369 0.94 -2.03 45.07
CA VAL A 369 1.73 -1.05 44.33
C VAL A 369 1.76 -1.43 42.86
N ILE A 370 1.26 -0.54 42.01
CA ILE A 370 1.29 -0.69 40.56
C ILE A 370 2.35 0.25 39.97
N HIS A 371 3.22 -0.27 39.11
CA HIS A 371 4.21 0.54 38.40
C HIS A 371 3.70 0.90 37.01
N PHE A 372 3.31 2.15 36.81
CA PHE A 372 2.78 2.60 35.52
C PHE A 372 3.84 3.29 34.67
N PHE A 373 4.03 2.78 33.46
CA PHE A 373 4.90 3.34 32.43
C PHE A 373 4.03 3.92 31.30
N PRO A 374 3.87 5.27 31.21
CA PRO A 374 3.00 5.92 30.22
C PRO A 374 3.51 5.82 28.78
N SER A 375 4.69 5.20 28.57
CA SER A 375 5.13 4.75 27.27
C SER A 375 6.25 3.70 27.37
N ILE A 376 6.17 2.67 26.53
CA ILE A 376 7.15 1.59 26.41
C ILE A 376 8.57 2.08 26.05
N HIS A 377 8.70 3.23 25.39
CA HIS A 377 10.01 3.75 24.98
C HIS A 377 10.89 4.23 26.14
N TRP A 378 10.27 4.60 27.27
CA TRP A 378 10.95 5.03 28.49
C TRP A 378 10.88 3.99 29.62
N CYS A 379 10.60 2.75 29.25
CA CYS A 379 10.51 1.64 30.19
C CYS A 379 11.89 1.01 30.45
N PRO A 380 12.22 0.59 31.70
CA PRO A 380 13.40 -0.22 31.96
C PRO A 380 13.28 -1.59 31.27
N SER A 381 14.43 -2.22 30.97
CA SER A 381 14.45 -3.55 30.34
C SER A 381 14.03 -4.68 31.28
N VAL A 382 14.12 -4.46 32.59
CA VAL A 382 13.60 -5.34 33.62
C VAL A 382 12.52 -4.56 34.35
N LEU A 383 11.29 -5.08 34.28
CA LEU A 383 10.12 -4.47 34.88
C LEU A 383 9.99 -4.88 36.35
N PRO A 384 9.61 -3.95 37.25
CA PRO A 384 9.09 -4.31 38.56
C PRO A 384 7.85 -5.24 38.45
N PRO A 385 7.52 -6.02 39.49
CA PRO A 385 6.21 -6.68 39.57
C PRO A 385 5.05 -5.69 39.43
N HIS A 386 3.86 -6.12 38.98
CA HIS A 386 2.69 -5.25 38.84
C HIS A 386 2.92 -4.04 37.93
N SER A 387 3.68 -4.26 36.86
CA SER A 387 3.97 -3.23 35.85
C SER A 387 2.88 -3.13 34.79
N VAL A 388 2.30 -1.95 34.64
CA VAL A 388 1.38 -1.59 33.55
C VAL A 388 2.15 -0.75 32.54
N VAL A 389 2.23 -1.21 31.29
CA VAL A 389 3.01 -0.54 30.24
C VAL A 389 2.09 -0.03 29.15
N MET A 390 2.17 1.26 28.85
CA MET A 390 1.44 1.85 27.73
C MET A 390 2.20 1.70 26.41
N ILE A 391 1.55 1.13 25.41
CA ILE A 391 2.01 1.09 24.02
C ILE A 391 0.99 1.87 23.19
N HIS A 392 1.37 3.04 22.68
CA HIS A 392 0.45 3.91 21.93
C HIS A 392 0.12 3.28 20.56
N ASP A 393 1.13 2.83 19.85
CA ASP A 393 1.00 2.10 18.60
C ASP A 393 2.26 1.25 18.34
N VAL A 394 2.23 0.49 17.26
CA VAL A 394 3.35 -0.32 16.76
C VAL A 394 3.67 0.03 15.31
N ILE A 395 3.59 1.33 14.95
CA ILE A 395 3.81 1.82 13.58
C ILE A 395 5.05 1.19 12.90
N PRO A 396 6.22 1.09 13.56
CA PRO A 396 7.40 0.51 12.91
C PRO A 396 7.28 -0.98 12.57
N LEU A 397 6.36 -1.72 13.20
CA LEU A 397 6.07 -3.11 12.85
C LEU A 397 5.01 -3.22 11.75
N ILE A 398 4.05 -2.29 11.69
CA ILE A 398 3.02 -2.26 10.65
C ILE A 398 3.59 -1.77 9.32
N LEU A 399 4.44 -0.75 9.36
CA LEU A 399 5.07 -0.16 8.18
C LEU A 399 6.56 -0.52 8.14
N SER A 400 6.92 -1.78 8.39
CA SER A 400 8.32 -2.22 8.55
C SER A 400 9.23 -1.81 7.38
N ASP A 401 8.68 -1.74 6.17
CA ASP A 401 9.45 -1.48 4.94
C ASP A 401 9.90 -0.01 4.81
N VAL A 402 9.28 0.91 5.54
CA VAL A 402 9.64 2.35 5.51
C VAL A 402 10.44 2.80 6.73
N PHE A 403 10.66 1.91 7.70
CA PHE A 403 11.49 2.18 8.88
C PHE A 403 12.88 1.55 8.72
N PRO A 404 13.93 2.17 9.27
CA PRO A 404 15.25 1.55 9.32
C PRO A 404 15.21 0.20 10.07
N GLU A 405 15.88 -0.83 9.54
CA GLU A 405 15.88 -2.19 10.10
C GLU A 405 16.18 -2.23 11.60
N HIS A 406 17.11 -1.40 12.09
CA HIS A 406 17.48 -1.35 13.50
C HIS A 406 16.34 -0.89 14.43
N ILE A 407 15.41 -0.05 13.93
CA ILE A 407 14.21 0.36 14.67
C ILE A 407 13.23 -0.80 14.74
N VAL A 408 13.02 -1.49 13.61
CA VAL A 408 12.16 -2.68 13.52
C VAL A 408 12.68 -3.79 14.45
N ASP A 409 14.00 -4.04 14.43
CA ASP A 409 14.67 -4.98 15.32
C ASP A 409 14.49 -4.60 16.80
N GLU A 410 14.63 -3.33 17.15
CA GLU A 410 14.41 -2.88 18.54
C GLU A 410 12.99 -3.24 19.00
N TRP A 411 11.98 -3.09 18.13
CA TRP A 411 10.61 -3.50 18.41
C TRP A 411 10.45 -5.02 18.55
N ILE A 412 10.99 -5.81 17.62
CA ILE A 412 10.89 -7.28 17.60
C ILE A 412 11.59 -7.91 18.82
N TRP A 413 12.68 -7.31 19.30
CA TRP A 413 13.49 -7.90 20.36
C TRP A 413 13.26 -7.24 21.72
N LYS A 414 13.58 -5.94 21.84
CA LYS A 414 13.57 -5.23 23.13
C LYS A 414 12.14 -4.94 23.57
N PHE A 415 11.34 -4.27 22.74
CA PHE A 415 9.99 -3.88 23.13
C PHE A 415 9.04 -5.08 23.23
N ALA A 416 9.18 -6.09 22.36
CA ALA A 416 8.45 -7.35 22.51
C ALA A 416 8.76 -8.07 23.85
N ALA A 417 10.02 -8.06 24.30
CA ALA A 417 10.39 -8.64 25.59
C ALA A 417 9.78 -7.84 26.76
N ILE A 418 9.82 -6.52 26.70
CA ILE A 418 9.19 -5.64 27.70
C ILE A 418 7.67 -5.90 27.76
N ALA A 419 7.00 -5.90 26.61
CA ALA A 419 5.55 -6.13 26.51
C ALA A 419 5.14 -7.52 27.04
N ARG A 420 5.94 -8.57 26.76
CA ARG A 420 5.68 -9.91 27.31
C ARG A 420 5.84 -9.98 28.83
N ASN A 421 6.78 -9.21 29.39
CA ASN A 421 7.06 -9.20 30.83
C ASN A 421 6.20 -8.20 31.63
N ALA A 422 5.53 -7.25 30.97
CA ALA A 422 4.54 -6.40 31.63
C ALA A 422 3.43 -7.25 32.23
N GLU A 423 2.73 -6.78 33.25
CA GLU A 423 1.57 -7.53 33.78
C GLU A 423 0.34 -7.28 32.92
N SER A 424 0.14 -6.03 32.54
CA SER A 424 -0.83 -5.62 31.54
C SER A 424 -0.27 -4.55 30.60
N ILE A 425 -0.91 -4.46 29.44
CA ILE A 425 -0.62 -3.43 28.44
C ILE A 425 -1.84 -2.53 28.34
N VAL A 426 -1.62 -1.22 28.31
CA VAL A 426 -2.67 -0.26 27.94
C VAL A 426 -2.34 0.37 26.60
N THR A 427 -3.36 0.63 25.79
CA THR A 427 -3.20 1.26 24.47
C THR A 427 -4.37 2.17 24.17
N VAL A 428 -4.27 2.95 23.09
CA VAL A 428 -5.15 4.10 22.85
C VAL A 428 -6.34 3.80 21.94
N SER A 429 -6.41 2.62 21.31
CA SER A 429 -7.52 2.22 20.44
C SER A 429 -7.63 0.69 20.32
N GLU A 430 -8.79 0.19 19.93
CA GLU A 430 -9.01 -1.22 19.59
C GLU A 430 -8.16 -1.65 18.39
N SER A 431 -7.98 -0.76 17.39
CA SER A 431 -7.03 -1.00 16.30
C SER A 431 -5.62 -1.23 16.83
N SER A 432 -5.08 -0.31 17.65
CA SER A 432 -3.76 -0.48 18.24
C SER A 432 -3.68 -1.74 19.10
N ALA A 433 -4.74 -2.11 19.82
CA ALA A 433 -4.77 -3.34 20.61
C ALA A 433 -4.64 -4.60 19.75
N ALA A 434 -5.35 -4.66 18.62
CA ALA A 434 -5.24 -5.77 17.67
C ALA A 434 -3.85 -5.85 17.03
N ASP A 435 -3.28 -4.70 16.68
CA ASP A 435 -1.94 -4.60 16.08
C ASP A 435 -0.85 -4.99 17.08
N ILE A 436 -0.93 -4.53 18.33
CA ILE A 436 -0.03 -4.95 19.41
C ILE A 436 -0.13 -6.47 19.64
N SER A 437 -1.36 -7.00 19.73
CA SER A 437 -1.57 -8.43 19.97
C SER A 437 -0.94 -9.29 18.88
N SER A 438 -1.21 -8.94 17.62
CA SER A 438 -0.74 -9.70 16.45
C SER A 438 0.78 -9.56 16.24
N THR A 439 1.31 -8.35 16.24
CA THR A 439 2.72 -8.08 15.90
C THR A 439 3.69 -8.48 17.02
N LEU A 440 3.32 -8.28 18.29
CA LEU A 440 4.15 -8.62 19.45
C LEU A 440 3.82 -9.98 20.07
N SER A 441 2.79 -10.67 19.56
CA SER A 441 2.29 -11.94 20.09
C SER A 441 1.90 -11.85 21.57
N ILE A 442 1.21 -10.77 21.94
CA ILE A 442 0.68 -10.55 23.28
C ILE A 442 -0.78 -11.03 23.32
N PRO A 443 -1.18 -11.87 24.30
CA PRO A 443 -2.57 -12.25 24.50
C PRO A 443 -3.50 -11.04 24.61
N ARG A 444 -4.66 -11.08 23.93
CA ARG A 444 -5.59 -9.95 23.83
C ARG A 444 -6.20 -9.56 25.18
N ASP A 445 -6.42 -10.53 26.07
CA ASP A 445 -6.91 -10.36 27.45
C ASP A 445 -5.94 -9.58 28.35
N LYS A 446 -4.65 -9.50 27.95
CA LYS A 446 -3.63 -8.68 28.62
C LYS A 446 -3.63 -7.22 28.18
N ILE A 447 -4.37 -6.88 27.11
CA ILE A 447 -4.34 -5.55 26.49
C ILE A 447 -5.66 -4.83 26.80
N PHE A 448 -5.56 -3.66 27.42
CA PHE A 448 -6.70 -2.81 27.76
C PHE A 448 -6.68 -1.55 26.91
N VAL A 449 -7.83 -1.19 26.35
CA VAL A 449 -8.00 0.04 25.59
C VAL A 449 -8.41 1.17 26.53
N VAL A 450 -7.62 2.24 26.50
CA VAL A 450 -7.81 3.49 27.25
C VAL A 450 -7.73 4.61 26.23
N HIS A 451 -8.87 5.05 25.73
CA HIS A 451 -8.93 6.17 24.79
C HIS A 451 -8.36 7.43 25.45
N ASN A 452 -7.56 8.21 24.73
CA ASN A 452 -7.02 9.44 25.29
C ASN A 452 -8.13 10.49 25.45
N GLY A 453 -8.00 11.33 26.47
CA GLY A 453 -8.72 12.60 26.52
C GLY A 453 -8.11 13.63 25.57
N VAL A 454 -8.87 14.68 25.30
CA VAL A 454 -8.41 15.88 24.60
C VAL A 454 -8.80 17.12 25.39
N ASP A 455 -7.91 18.11 25.44
CA ASP A 455 -8.13 19.41 26.08
C ASP A 455 -7.41 20.51 25.29
N ILE A 456 -8.12 21.60 25.02
CA ILE A 456 -7.63 22.80 24.33
C ILE A 456 -7.80 24.07 25.18
N ALA A 457 -8.17 23.97 26.45
CA ALA A 457 -8.44 25.12 27.31
C ALA A 457 -7.23 26.07 27.42
N HIS A 458 -6.02 25.54 27.38
CA HIS A 458 -4.77 26.30 27.42
C HIS A 458 -4.39 26.95 26.08
N TRP A 459 -5.17 26.73 25.01
CA TRP A 459 -4.90 27.29 23.68
C TRP A 459 -5.41 28.72 23.55
N GLN A 460 -6.37 29.13 24.40
CA GLN A 460 -6.90 30.49 24.38
C GLN A 460 -5.89 31.49 24.94
N SER A 461 -5.75 32.63 24.27
CA SER A 461 -4.93 33.77 24.71
C SER A 461 -5.62 35.06 24.35
N ASP A 462 -5.47 36.08 25.20
CA ASP A 462 -5.92 37.45 24.91
C ASP A 462 -4.98 38.18 23.93
N VAL A 463 -3.82 37.60 23.63
CA VAL A 463 -2.83 38.16 22.70
C VAL A 463 -3.20 37.80 21.26
N PRO A 464 -3.40 38.76 20.34
CA PRO A 464 -3.70 38.45 18.95
C PRO A 464 -2.59 37.63 18.27
N SER A 465 -3.00 36.58 17.53
CA SER A 465 -2.10 35.79 16.68
C SER A 465 -1.37 36.68 15.67
N GLN A 466 -0.09 36.39 15.46
CA GLN A 466 0.73 37.08 14.45
C GLN A 466 0.82 36.29 13.14
N ILE A 467 0.09 35.18 13.03
CA ILE A 467 0.07 34.34 11.83
C ILE A 467 -0.91 34.93 10.83
N ASP A 468 -0.39 35.32 9.67
CA ASP A 468 -1.20 35.73 8.54
C ASP A 468 -1.88 34.49 7.92
N THR A 469 -3.21 34.54 7.83
CA THR A 469 -4.03 33.48 7.24
C THR A 469 -4.71 33.99 5.96
N PRO A 470 -4.86 33.15 4.92
CA PRO A 470 -5.51 33.59 3.69
C PRO A 470 -6.94 34.09 3.93
N ALA A 471 -7.34 35.13 3.19
CA ALA A 471 -8.72 35.62 3.20
C ALA A 471 -9.68 34.62 2.53
N GLU A 472 -9.19 33.84 1.58
CA GLU A 472 -9.94 32.78 0.92
C GLU A 472 -10.02 31.52 1.81
N PRO A 473 -11.08 30.70 1.67
CA PRO A 473 -11.18 29.44 2.40
C PRO A 473 -9.95 28.54 2.21
N TYR A 474 -9.45 28.00 3.31
CA TYR A 474 -8.29 27.14 3.32
C TYR A 474 -8.49 25.91 4.21
N PHE A 475 -7.68 24.90 3.93
CA PHE A 475 -7.60 23.65 4.68
C PHE A 475 -6.30 23.60 5.44
N VAL A 476 -6.28 22.91 6.58
CA VAL A 476 -5.09 22.79 7.42
C VAL A 476 -4.68 21.33 7.50
N CYS A 477 -3.40 21.02 7.32
CA CYS A 477 -2.86 19.70 7.63
C CYS A 477 -1.78 19.85 8.71
N ILE A 478 -1.88 19.03 9.75
CA ILE A 478 -0.90 19.01 10.86
C ILE A 478 -0.03 17.77 10.70
N GLY A 479 1.27 17.95 10.42
CA GLY A 479 2.16 16.82 10.22
C GLY A 479 3.53 17.17 9.65
N SER A 480 4.31 16.11 9.41
CA SER A 480 5.65 16.12 8.81
C SER A 480 5.61 15.38 7.47
N ARG A 481 6.74 15.37 6.73
CA ARG A 481 6.92 14.51 5.53
C ARG A 481 7.14 13.03 5.85
N ASP A 482 6.85 12.59 7.07
CA ASP A 482 6.96 11.17 7.41
C ASP A 482 5.96 10.38 6.56
N TYR A 483 6.40 9.24 6.01
CA TYR A 483 5.62 8.45 5.06
C TYR A 483 4.20 8.13 5.55
N HIS A 484 4.06 7.84 6.85
CA HIS A 484 2.78 7.50 7.47
C HIS A 484 1.84 8.71 7.63
N LYS A 485 2.34 9.95 7.61
CA LYS A 485 1.52 11.18 7.62
C LYS A 485 1.02 11.55 6.22
N ASN A 486 1.62 11.00 5.17
CA ASN A 486 1.08 10.95 3.81
C ASN A 486 0.68 12.31 3.19
N LEU A 487 1.50 13.34 3.39
CA LEU A 487 1.25 14.67 2.82
C LEU A 487 1.19 14.66 1.27
N ASP A 488 1.84 13.70 0.62
CA ASP A 488 1.92 13.65 -0.85
C ASP A 488 0.55 13.43 -1.51
N VAL A 489 -0.39 12.73 -0.87
CA VAL A 489 -1.76 12.59 -1.42
C VAL A 489 -2.47 13.94 -1.50
N LEU A 490 -2.22 14.84 -0.54
CA LEU A 490 -2.81 16.18 -0.53
C LEU A 490 -2.18 17.08 -1.60
N PHE A 491 -0.87 16.93 -1.85
CA PHE A 491 -0.19 17.64 -2.93
C PHE A 491 -0.68 17.17 -4.30
N ASN A 492 -0.98 15.88 -4.47
CA ASN A 492 -1.58 15.39 -5.69
C ASN A 492 -3.05 15.87 -5.82
N ALA A 493 -3.80 15.88 -4.72
CA ALA A 493 -5.19 16.32 -4.70
C ALA A 493 -5.33 17.81 -5.04
N ILE A 494 -4.44 18.68 -4.52
CA ILE A 494 -4.48 20.12 -4.80
C ILE A 494 -4.21 20.43 -6.27
N CYS A 495 -3.51 19.55 -7.00
CA CYS A 495 -3.28 19.70 -8.43
C CYS A 495 -4.51 19.43 -9.29
N LEU A 496 -5.54 18.76 -8.76
CA LEU A 496 -6.72 18.37 -9.52
C LEU A 496 -7.68 19.56 -9.74
N PRO A 497 -8.43 19.59 -10.86
CA PRO A 497 -9.41 20.66 -11.14
C PRO A 497 -10.46 20.83 -10.04
N GLU A 498 -10.85 19.74 -9.38
CA GLU A 498 -11.82 19.74 -8.28
C GLU A 498 -11.36 20.59 -7.09
N ALA A 499 -10.04 20.70 -6.89
CA ALA A 499 -9.43 21.46 -5.81
C ALA A 499 -8.93 22.85 -6.26
N GLN A 500 -9.33 23.35 -7.43
CA GLN A 500 -8.81 24.61 -7.99
C GLN A 500 -9.00 25.84 -7.07
N HIS A 501 -10.01 25.84 -6.20
CA HIS A 501 -10.31 26.92 -5.25
C HIS A 501 -9.81 26.65 -3.83
N CYS A 502 -9.06 25.57 -3.62
CA CYS A 502 -8.57 25.18 -2.32
C CYS A 502 -7.17 25.76 -2.07
N LYS A 503 -6.96 26.31 -0.87
CA LYS A 503 -5.63 26.59 -0.32
C LYS A 503 -5.32 25.61 0.81
N LEU A 504 -4.06 25.24 0.96
CA LEU A 504 -3.59 24.30 1.97
C LEU A 504 -2.52 24.95 2.86
N LEU A 505 -2.75 24.97 4.17
CA LEU A 505 -1.77 25.37 5.18
C LEU A 505 -1.23 24.10 5.83
N VAL A 506 0.10 23.94 5.81
CA VAL A 506 0.77 22.82 6.46
C VAL A 506 1.47 23.31 7.72
N VAL A 507 1.05 22.79 8.87
CA VAL A 507 1.63 23.08 10.19
C VAL A 507 2.46 21.88 10.65
N GLY A 508 3.71 22.12 11.02
CA GLY A 508 4.62 21.08 11.50
C GLY A 508 6.07 21.31 11.09
N SER A 509 6.93 20.39 11.54
CA SER A 509 8.37 20.42 11.23
C SER A 509 8.70 19.65 9.94
N GLY A 510 9.84 19.97 9.32
CA GLY A 510 10.35 19.25 8.15
C GLY A 510 10.35 20.04 6.83
N PHE A 511 9.86 21.29 6.86
CA PHE A 511 9.87 22.18 5.70
C PHE A 511 10.71 23.42 6.02
N LYS A 512 11.72 23.70 5.20
CA LYS A 512 12.34 25.04 5.19
C LYS A 512 11.37 25.96 4.44
N LYS A 513 11.07 27.15 4.98
CA LYS A 513 10.11 28.13 4.40
C LYS A 513 10.26 28.34 2.89
N ASN A 514 11.47 28.16 2.32
CA ASN A 514 11.78 28.44 0.92
C ASN A 514 12.25 27.22 0.10
N ASP A 515 12.31 26.01 0.67
CA ASP A 515 12.82 24.82 -0.03
C ASP A 515 11.92 23.61 0.23
N THR A 516 10.81 23.57 -0.51
CA THR A 516 9.75 22.56 -0.36
C THR A 516 9.90 21.40 -1.34
N GLY A 517 10.76 21.51 -2.36
CA GLY A 517 10.87 20.54 -3.46
C GLY A 517 9.61 20.42 -4.32
N LEU A 518 8.61 21.29 -4.14
CA LEU A 518 7.32 21.21 -4.83
C LEU A 518 7.37 21.90 -6.21
N GLN A 519 6.50 21.44 -7.11
CA GLN A 519 6.29 22.08 -8.41
C GLN A 519 5.70 23.50 -8.23
N PRO A 520 5.97 24.44 -9.16
CA PRO A 520 5.51 25.83 -9.05
C PRO A 520 4.01 25.98 -8.81
N GLU A 521 3.18 25.19 -9.50
CA GLU A 521 1.72 25.18 -9.41
C GLU A 521 1.18 24.81 -8.01
N ILE A 522 1.95 24.04 -7.26
CA ILE A 522 1.62 23.65 -5.88
C ILE A 522 2.07 24.75 -4.90
N LYS A 523 3.21 25.39 -5.17
CA LYS A 523 3.77 26.44 -4.29
C LYS A 523 2.85 27.64 -4.14
N GLU A 524 2.04 27.94 -5.14
CA GLU A 524 1.05 29.04 -5.06
C GLU A 524 -0.17 28.71 -4.20
N ARG A 525 -0.45 27.42 -3.99
CA ARG A 525 -1.64 26.93 -3.25
C ARG A 525 -1.33 26.32 -1.89
N VAL A 526 -0.05 26.08 -1.58
CA VAL A 526 0.40 25.44 -0.34
C VAL A 526 1.32 26.37 0.45
N GLN A 527 0.93 26.71 1.67
CA GLN A 527 1.72 27.53 2.60
C GLN A 527 2.22 26.70 3.78
N PHE A 528 3.54 26.70 4.00
CA PHE A 528 4.16 26.03 5.14
C PHE A 528 4.36 27.01 6.30
N LEU A 529 3.70 26.77 7.43
CA LEU A 529 3.76 27.64 8.60
C LEU A 529 4.87 27.25 9.59
N GLY A 530 5.42 26.06 9.45
CA GLY A 530 6.37 25.52 10.43
C GLY A 530 5.65 25.06 11.71
N ARG A 531 6.40 24.94 12.82
CA ARG A 531 5.80 24.67 14.13
C ARG A 531 5.16 25.95 14.67
N LEU A 532 3.91 25.86 15.08
CA LEU A 532 3.16 26.93 15.72
C LEU A 532 3.06 26.70 17.22
N SER A 533 2.81 27.78 17.97
CA SER A 533 2.33 27.67 19.35
C SER A 533 0.90 27.12 19.34
N ASP A 534 0.44 26.56 20.47
CA ASP A 534 -0.93 26.05 20.58
C ASP A 534 -1.97 27.16 20.31
N HIS A 535 -1.68 28.38 20.77
CA HIS A 535 -2.51 29.56 20.49
C HIS A 535 -2.58 29.92 19.00
N ASP A 536 -1.43 29.97 18.32
CA ASP A 536 -1.40 30.28 16.88
C ASP A 536 -2.04 29.15 16.06
N LEU A 537 -1.88 27.90 16.50
CA LEU A 537 -2.54 26.75 15.89
C LEU A 537 -4.06 26.83 16.03
N ALA A 538 -4.57 27.22 17.20
CA ALA A 538 -6.00 27.46 17.41
C ALA A 538 -6.54 28.51 16.42
N HIS A 539 -5.86 29.65 16.31
CA HIS A 539 -6.22 30.71 15.37
C HIS A 539 -6.30 30.22 13.91
N VAL A 540 -5.32 29.42 13.48
CA VAL A 540 -5.29 28.84 12.14
C VAL A 540 -6.40 27.80 11.93
N LEU A 541 -6.68 26.97 12.93
CA LEU A 541 -7.72 25.95 12.83
C LEU A 541 -9.13 26.53 12.84
N GLU A 542 -9.46 27.44 13.77
CA GLU A 542 -10.80 28.03 13.91
C GLU A 542 -11.31 28.67 12.61
N ASN A 543 -10.37 29.25 11.85
CA ASN A 543 -10.61 29.92 10.59
C ASN A 543 -10.58 28.98 9.37
N ALA A 544 -10.04 27.77 9.50
CA ALA A 544 -10.02 26.77 8.44
C ALA A 544 -11.43 26.30 8.03
N ALA A 545 -11.53 25.80 6.80
CA ALA A 545 -12.70 25.08 6.31
C ALA A 545 -12.77 23.67 6.92
N ALA A 546 -11.65 22.96 6.97
CA ALA A 546 -11.50 21.67 7.63
C ALA A 546 -10.03 21.36 7.93
N LEU A 547 -9.80 20.44 8.87
CA LEU A 547 -8.53 19.74 9.04
C LEU A 547 -8.44 18.61 8.00
N LEU A 548 -7.28 18.44 7.37
CA LEU A 548 -6.94 17.28 6.56
C LEU A 548 -6.02 16.36 7.35
N PHE A 549 -6.41 15.10 7.48
CA PHE A 549 -5.69 14.09 8.26
C PHE A 549 -5.48 12.82 7.41
N PRO A 550 -4.56 12.86 6.42
CA PRO A 550 -4.43 11.83 5.39
C PRO A 550 -3.58 10.63 5.80
N SER A 551 -3.29 10.48 7.09
CA SER A 551 -2.33 9.48 7.57
C SER A 551 -2.63 8.07 7.05
N ARG A 552 -1.59 7.39 6.58
CA ARG A 552 -1.67 5.96 6.24
C ARG A 552 -1.81 5.09 7.49
N TYR A 553 -1.33 5.56 8.63
CA TYR A 553 -1.49 4.88 9.91
C TYR A 553 -1.39 5.88 11.07
N GLU A 554 -2.26 5.72 12.08
CA GLU A 554 -2.25 6.45 13.35
C GLU A 554 -2.78 5.53 14.46
N GLY A 555 -2.29 5.71 15.69
CA GLY A 555 -2.83 4.98 16.84
C GLY A 555 -4.16 5.50 17.38
N PHE A 556 -4.46 6.80 17.24
CA PHE A 556 -5.65 7.41 17.87
C PHE A 556 -6.26 8.61 17.12
N GLY A 557 -5.49 9.68 16.89
CA GLY A 557 -5.98 10.89 16.21
C GLY A 557 -6.30 12.06 17.13
N LEU A 558 -5.34 12.47 17.97
CA LEU A 558 -5.47 13.70 18.76
C LEU A 558 -5.75 14.96 17.90
N PRO A 559 -5.07 15.21 16.76
CA PRO A 559 -5.30 16.45 16.00
C PRO A 559 -6.72 16.62 15.46
N PRO A 560 -7.39 15.59 14.91
CA PRO A 560 -8.82 15.66 14.59
C PRO A 560 -9.72 15.97 15.79
N LEU A 561 -9.45 15.41 16.97
CA LEU A 561 -10.23 15.68 18.18
C LEU A 561 -10.01 17.12 18.68
N GLU A 562 -8.76 17.61 18.65
CA GLU A 562 -8.40 19.00 18.98
C GLU A 562 -9.13 19.99 18.04
N ALA A 563 -9.12 19.70 16.72
CA ALA A 563 -9.87 20.47 15.73
C ALA A 563 -11.39 20.41 15.99
N GLY A 564 -11.91 19.25 16.37
CA GLY A 564 -13.33 19.07 16.72
C GLY A 564 -13.77 19.90 17.92
N LEU A 565 -12.92 20.09 18.95
CA LEU A 565 -13.20 20.99 20.07
C LEU A 565 -13.23 22.48 19.67
N LEU A 566 -12.58 22.85 18.55
CA LEU A 566 -12.73 24.17 17.91
C LEU A 566 -13.94 24.22 16.96
N GLY A 567 -14.68 23.12 16.83
CA GLY A 567 -15.80 22.95 15.89
C GLY A 567 -15.33 22.83 14.45
N VAL A 568 -14.08 22.48 14.19
CA VAL A 568 -13.54 22.34 12.82
C VAL A 568 -13.74 20.90 12.35
N PRO A 569 -14.49 20.66 11.25
CA PRO A 569 -14.65 19.31 10.72
C PRO A 569 -13.32 18.78 10.17
N THR A 570 -13.22 17.46 10.03
CA THR A 570 -12.02 16.78 9.53
C THR A 570 -12.32 16.01 8.25
N ILE A 571 -11.44 16.08 7.25
CA ILE A 571 -11.35 15.07 6.18
C ILE A 571 -10.22 14.13 6.60
N SER A 572 -10.53 12.86 6.83
CA SER A 572 -9.57 11.87 7.36
C SER A 572 -9.46 10.65 6.47
N SER A 573 -8.35 9.91 6.58
CA SER A 573 -8.28 8.59 5.99
C SER A 573 -9.21 7.60 6.70
N SER A 574 -9.77 6.63 5.98
CA SER A 574 -10.65 5.58 6.54
C SER A 574 -9.90 4.47 7.31
N ARG A 575 -8.75 4.77 7.93
CA ARG A 575 -7.95 3.78 8.66
C ARG A 575 -8.64 3.36 9.97
N PRO A 576 -8.44 2.12 10.46
CA PRO A 576 -9.29 1.55 11.51
C PRO A 576 -9.38 2.39 12.79
N ALA A 577 -8.25 2.90 13.31
CA ALA A 577 -8.24 3.80 14.46
C ALA A 577 -9.02 5.11 14.22
N MET A 578 -9.01 5.63 12.98
CA MET A 578 -9.77 6.85 12.64
C MET A 578 -11.26 6.57 12.60
N THR A 579 -11.69 5.44 12.02
CA THR A 579 -13.10 5.06 11.98
C THR A 579 -13.65 4.65 13.35
N GLU A 580 -12.77 4.25 14.27
CA GLU A 580 -13.11 3.99 15.68
C GLU A 580 -13.35 5.28 16.47
N VAL A 581 -12.46 6.26 16.31
CA VAL A 581 -12.43 7.48 17.12
C VAL A 581 -13.31 8.60 16.54
N LEU A 582 -13.37 8.73 15.21
CA LEU A 582 -14.06 9.82 14.53
C LEU A 582 -15.44 9.37 14.06
N THR A 583 -16.48 9.66 14.84
CA THR A 583 -17.86 9.29 14.53
C THR A 583 -18.75 10.43 14.07
N GLN A 584 -18.31 11.69 14.25
CA GLN A 584 -19.04 12.88 13.83
C GLN A 584 -18.09 13.94 13.24
N GLY A 585 -18.63 14.81 12.39
CA GLY A 585 -17.86 15.91 11.79
C GLY A 585 -16.69 15.47 10.93
N VAL A 586 -16.75 14.25 10.37
CA VAL A 586 -15.69 13.64 9.57
C VAL A 586 -16.18 13.22 8.19
N THR A 587 -15.35 13.47 7.17
CA THR A 587 -15.48 12.87 5.84
C THR A 587 -14.31 11.92 5.64
N PHE A 588 -14.58 10.66 5.33
CA PHE A 588 -13.54 9.67 5.09
C PHE A 588 -13.17 9.58 3.60
N CYS A 589 -11.87 9.51 3.34
CA CYS A 589 -11.31 9.29 2.01
C CYS A 589 -10.31 8.13 2.05
N ASP A 590 -10.11 7.46 0.92
CA ASP A 590 -8.98 6.54 0.75
C ASP A 590 -7.66 7.35 0.82
N PRO A 591 -6.70 7.00 1.69
CA PRO A 591 -5.44 7.71 1.84
C PRO A 591 -4.56 7.69 0.58
N ASP A 592 -4.79 6.79 -0.38
CA ASP A 592 -3.99 6.68 -1.59
C ASP A 592 -4.77 7.16 -2.85
N ASN A 593 -5.97 7.75 -2.68
CA ASN A 593 -6.80 8.29 -3.78
C ASN A 593 -6.94 9.83 -3.75
N PRO A 594 -6.07 10.58 -4.46
CA PRO A 594 -6.12 12.04 -4.48
C PRO A 594 -7.45 12.67 -4.93
N LEU A 595 -8.21 11.98 -5.78
CA LEU A 595 -9.49 12.51 -6.30
C LEU A 595 -10.54 12.58 -5.20
N GLU A 596 -10.61 11.59 -4.31
CA GLU A 596 -11.54 11.60 -3.17
C GLU A 596 -11.26 12.79 -2.24
N TRP A 597 -9.97 13.07 -1.96
CA TRP A 597 -9.57 14.23 -1.17
C TRP A 597 -9.99 15.54 -1.83
N ALA A 598 -9.74 15.70 -3.13
CA ALA A 598 -10.12 16.90 -3.86
C ALA A 598 -11.64 17.12 -3.90
N LEU A 599 -12.42 16.05 -4.11
CA LEU A 599 -13.88 16.08 -4.07
C LEU A 599 -14.41 16.41 -2.67
N ALA A 600 -13.84 15.81 -1.63
CA ALA A 600 -14.23 16.08 -0.24
C ALA A 600 -13.96 17.55 0.14
N MET A 601 -12.80 18.09 -0.23
CA MET A 601 -12.47 19.50 -0.03
C MET A 601 -13.47 20.41 -0.75
N ARG A 602 -13.76 20.13 -2.03
CA ARG A 602 -14.75 20.88 -2.80
C ARG A 602 -16.13 20.87 -2.15
N ASN A 603 -16.57 19.70 -1.67
CA ASN A 603 -17.88 19.56 -1.04
C ASN A 603 -17.97 20.35 0.28
N ILE A 604 -16.91 20.33 1.10
CA ILE A 604 -16.87 21.16 2.33
C ILE A 604 -16.96 22.64 2.00
N LEU A 605 -16.26 23.11 0.96
CA LEU A 605 -16.36 24.51 0.52
C LEU A 605 -17.77 24.87 0.04
N ALA A 606 -18.45 23.95 -0.65
CA ALA A 606 -19.81 24.16 -1.16
C ALA A 606 -20.87 24.23 -0.04
N ILE A 607 -20.69 23.46 1.04
CA ILE A 607 -21.58 23.48 2.21
C ILE A 607 -21.36 24.75 3.03
N GLY A 608 -20.10 25.20 3.17
CA GLY A 608 -19.74 26.36 3.99
C GLY A 608 -19.76 26.07 5.49
N LYS A 609 -19.56 27.10 6.31
CA LYS A 609 -19.48 26.98 7.78
C LYS A 609 -20.88 26.93 8.40
N ASN A 610 -21.38 25.73 8.71
CA ASN A 610 -22.65 25.54 9.44
C ASN A 610 -22.42 25.63 10.96
N ILE A 611 -22.81 26.75 11.58
CA ILE A 611 -22.58 26.99 13.03
C ILE A 611 -23.19 25.88 13.89
N HIS A 612 -24.39 25.39 13.55
CA HIS A 612 -25.07 24.39 14.37
C HIS A 612 -24.32 23.06 14.39
N GLU A 613 -23.86 22.58 13.23
CA GLU A 613 -23.06 21.35 13.13
C GLU A 613 -21.72 21.46 13.87
N ARG A 614 -21.08 22.63 13.83
CA ARG A 614 -19.83 22.89 14.55
C ARG A 614 -20.04 22.81 16.06
N GLU A 615 -21.13 23.37 16.60
CA GLU A 615 -21.45 23.27 18.04
C GLU A 615 -21.81 21.85 18.46
N LEU A 616 -22.53 21.09 17.62
CA LEU A 616 -22.79 19.67 17.88
C LEU A 616 -21.49 18.86 17.93
N LEU A 617 -20.57 19.10 17.00
CA LEU A 617 -19.25 18.46 17.00
C LEU A 617 -18.48 18.76 18.30
N LYS A 618 -18.41 20.02 18.72
CA LYS A 618 -17.75 20.40 19.98
C LYS A 618 -18.33 19.65 21.18
N ALA A 619 -19.66 19.65 21.31
CA ALA A 619 -20.35 18.97 22.40
C ALA A 619 -20.07 17.46 22.39
N HIS A 620 -20.12 16.83 21.21
CA HIS A 620 -19.83 15.42 21.05
C HIS A 620 -18.40 15.05 21.49
N ILE A 621 -17.40 15.82 21.07
CA ILE A 621 -16.01 15.55 21.46
C ILE A 621 -15.79 15.79 22.95
N ALA A 622 -16.27 16.90 23.50
CA ALA A 622 -16.14 17.23 24.93
C ALA A 622 -16.81 16.18 25.84
N GLU A 623 -17.95 15.64 25.42
CA GLU A 623 -18.65 14.60 26.15
C GLU A 623 -17.88 13.27 26.11
N ASN A 624 -17.38 12.85 24.95
CA ASN A 624 -16.89 11.48 24.74
C ASN A 624 -15.38 11.30 24.97
N PHE A 625 -14.57 12.33 24.71
CA PHE A 625 -13.11 12.26 24.74
C PHE A 625 -12.51 13.23 25.76
N ASN A 626 -13.03 13.23 26.99
CA ASN A 626 -12.43 13.98 28.09
C ASN A 626 -11.47 13.13 28.93
N TRP A 627 -10.54 13.81 29.59
CA TRP A 627 -9.52 13.13 30.38
C TRP A 627 -10.06 12.44 31.64
N GLU A 628 -11.19 12.86 32.19
CA GLU A 628 -11.79 12.18 33.34
C GLU A 628 -12.18 10.74 32.97
N LYS A 629 -12.92 10.57 31.87
CA LYS A 629 -13.27 9.24 31.34
C LYS A 629 -12.03 8.41 31.00
N SER A 630 -11.01 9.02 30.40
CA SER A 630 -9.74 8.35 30.07
C SER A 630 -9.06 7.78 31.31
N ILE A 631 -8.97 8.56 32.40
CA ILE A 631 -8.33 8.11 33.64
C ILE A 631 -9.18 7.12 34.41
N ASP A 632 -10.50 7.22 34.38
CA ASP A 632 -11.36 6.21 34.99
C ASP A 632 -11.18 4.84 34.29
N GLN A 633 -11.03 4.83 32.96
CA GLN A 633 -10.67 3.62 32.20
C GLN A 633 -9.26 3.10 32.57
N LEU A 634 -8.29 4.00 32.72
CA LEU A 634 -6.92 3.65 33.11
C LEU A 634 -6.87 3.00 34.50
N ILE A 635 -7.53 3.60 35.50
CA ILE A 635 -7.60 3.07 36.86
C ILE A 635 -8.29 1.70 36.85
N LYS A 636 -9.38 1.54 36.09
CA LYS A 636 -10.03 0.24 35.92
C LYS A 636 -9.10 -0.82 35.30
N ALA A 637 -8.30 -0.44 34.31
CA ALA A 637 -7.30 -1.33 33.71
C ALA A 637 -6.19 -1.71 34.71
N MET A 638 -5.80 -0.79 35.58
CA MET A 638 -4.85 -1.04 36.67
C MET A 638 -5.43 -2.02 37.70
N HIS A 639 -6.71 -1.94 38.06
CA HIS A 639 -7.30 -2.85 39.05
C HIS A 639 -7.40 -4.31 38.56
N ASN A 640 -7.50 -4.53 37.24
CA ASN A 640 -7.48 -5.89 36.67
C ASN A 640 -6.12 -6.59 36.79
N VAL A 641 -5.07 -5.87 37.17
CA VAL A 641 -3.72 -6.42 37.42
C VAL A 641 -3.69 -7.19 38.76
N HIS A 642 -4.64 -6.93 39.67
CA HIS A 642 -4.59 -7.43 41.03
C HIS A 642 -5.61 -8.54 41.36
N ASN A 643 -6.43 -8.95 40.38
CA ASN A 643 -7.36 -10.09 40.46
C ASN A 643 -6.81 -11.27 39.67
#